data_AF-A0A4Q1DBD7-F1
#
_entry.id   AF-A0A4Q1DBD7-F1
#
_cell.length_a   1.000
_cell.length_b   1.000
_cell.length_c   1.000
_cell.angle_alpha   90.00
_cell.angle_beta   90.00
_cell.angle_gamma   90.00
#
_symmetry.space_group_name_H-M   'P 1'
#
loop_
_entity.id
_entity.type
_entity.pdbx_description
1 polymer ?
#
loop_
_entity_poly.entity_id
_entity_poly.type
_entity_poly.pdbx_seq_one_letter_code
_entity_poly.pdbx_strand_id
1 'polypeptide(L)'
;MPEQLDWLIPTVLILLGVCLLIVLVAYVVIKARSRKTIVISEVCPGGQVVAADHFYYLPVASLSVKGYATVTILRDRDTGIIENAFLSGLRFESTVHIEPDTSRLIGITYKPDAFSEDEIQITTTETGLLQNVSVVSEDRVSSIVAQIAQAPDQFANKQLHEVAAKQQATISQKAERVFQVETREFERSFVVSSGEVQGAGFERDWRIPVDGIQNDLQVVNASFRFSRKGISKKVELSGSYDGLLTRPLTMVNWDLSDNSPLTGVKAAFQSTLSCLIPDESMAVNVPVRRYLFVKHKELPKFSNGILVEKYVSHGSEVEGFISIPINILKAIVSIPSWLFQFRITRINQEVALEKARQSVITDRKKAVTKPEAGKPPTENPELPRKAQFGKLPADETVEAHGLHELMEKTFDAKVAAVAEAGIAATDFCNWHEKYTGVWKEYDNYRIKSCVPAAAAHLITCWSANTKSVPRVLSDQEVLQAYKAVSGYDGNSNDVGCKLEDFLIYWDDNGFGGESFVRRLFIKKKIASVLEYGVYWFGGAMVGLQMPSHVEAQAKWEVPPANLKDKDIKLHCVAVLGCVSNYFIAISCGRKVSMSYAFYELYNDESVVVLSNVWLKADGQSPSNESLALLTKRLKQMNVV
;
A
#
# COMPACT_ATOMS: atom_id res chain seq x y z
N MET A 1 6.83 75.26 4.53
CA MET A 1 7.83 74.15 4.61
C MET A 1 7.16 72.79 4.83
N PRO A 2 6.28 72.56 5.84
CA PRO A 2 5.61 71.26 6.00
C PRO A 2 4.90 70.78 4.71
N GLU A 3 4.14 71.66 4.07
CA GLU A 3 3.36 71.42 2.84
C GLU A 3 4.20 70.94 1.64
N GLN A 4 5.52 71.15 1.65
CA GLN A 4 6.41 70.66 0.59
C GLN A 4 6.88 69.22 0.82
N LEU A 5 6.59 68.61 1.96
CA LEU A 5 6.90 67.21 2.25
C LEU A 5 5.71 66.29 1.94
N ASP A 6 4.48 66.80 2.08
CA ASP A 6 3.24 66.02 1.96
C ASP A 6 3.00 65.42 0.56
N TRP A 7 3.46 66.08 -0.50
CA TRP A 7 3.40 65.54 -1.88
C TRP A 7 4.56 64.58 -2.19
N LEU A 8 5.69 64.71 -1.49
CA LEU A 8 6.91 63.97 -1.76
C LEU A 8 6.80 62.51 -1.32
N ILE A 9 6.17 62.26 -0.17
CA ILE A 9 6.00 60.91 0.39
C ILE A 9 5.14 60.01 -0.54
N PRO A 10 3.95 60.43 -1.03
CA PRO A 10 3.19 59.68 -2.03
C PRO A 10 3.99 59.37 -3.30
N THR A 11 4.71 60.34 -3.88
CA THR A 11 5.48 60.11 -5.11
C THR A 11 6.60 59.10 -4.91
N VAL A 12 7.33 59.15 -3.78
CA VAL A 12 8.36 58.16 -3.45
C VAL A 12 7.76 56.76 -3.27
N LEU A 13 6.63 56.63 -2.58
CA LEU A 13 5.95 55.34 -2.39
C LEU A 13 5.43 54.76 -3.72
N ILE A 14 4.89 55.59 -4.62
CA ILE A 14 4.46 55.17 -5.96
C ILE A 14 5.66 54.70 -6.80
N LEU A 15 6.77 55.45 -6.80
CA LEU A 15 7.98 55.06 -7.54
C LEU A 15 8.59 53.76 -7.01
N LEU A 16 8.61 53.54 -5.70
CA LEU A 16 9.03 52.28 -5.08
C LEU A 16 8.10 51.12 -5.50
N GLY A 17 6.78 51.32 -5.49
CA GLY A 17 5.81 50.32 -5.94
C GLY A 17 5.96 49.94 -7.41
N VAL A 18 6.15 50.92 -8.29
CA VAL A 18 6.41 50.69 -9.73
C VAL A 18 7.73 49.97 -9.95
N CYS A 19 8.80 50.35 -9.23
CA CYS A 19 10.10 49.69 -9.30
C CYS A 19 10.00 48.22 -8.87
N LEU A 20 9.34 47.94 -7.74
CA LEU A 20 9.12 46.59 -7.23
C LEU A 20 8.29 45.74 -8.20
N LEU A 21 7.26 46.32 -8.83
CA LEU A 21 6.47 45.64 -9.86
C LEU A 21 7.31 45.28 -11.10
N ILE A 22 8.17 46.19 -11.58
CA ILE A 22 9.08 45.93 -12.70
C ILE A 22 10.06 44.79 -12.36
N VAL A 23 10.62 44.79 -11.15
CA VAL A 23 11.51 43.71 -10.67
C VAL A 23 10.77 42.38 -10.59
N LEU A 24 9.52 42.37 -10.08
CA LEU A 24 8.69 41.16 -10.01
C LEU A 24 8.35 40.60 -11.42
N VAL A 25 8.01 41.46 -12.38
CA VAL A 25 7.74 41.05 -13.77
C VAL A 25 9.01 40.52 -14.45
N ALA A 26 10.15 41.19 -14.26
CA ALA A 26 11.43 40.71 -14.77
C ALA A 26 11.82 39.34 -14.17
N TYR A 27 11.62 39.16 -12.86
CA TYR A 27 11.79 37.89 -12.16
C TYR A 27 10.91 36.79 -12.78
N VAL A 28 9.60 37.02 -12.95
CA VAL A 28 8.67 36.07 -13.60
C VAL A 28 9.16 35.67 -14.99
N VAL A 29 9.56 36.63 -15.82
CA VAL A 29 10.01 36.36 -17.20
C VAL A 29 11.33 35.58 -17.25
N ILE A 30 12.26 35.85 -16.33
CA ILE A 30 13.50 35.09 -16.20
C ILE A 30 13.20 33.66 -15.71
N LYS A 31 12.37 33.50 -14.68
CA LYS A 31 12.01 32.20 -14.10
C LYS A 31 11.21 31.31 -15.05
N ALA A 32 10.33 31.89 -15.87
CA ALA A 32 9.62 31.16 -16.93
C ALA A 32 10.54 30.65 -18.05
N ARG A 33 11.78 31.16 -18.15
CA ARG A 33 12.79 30.76 -19.16
C ARG A 33 13.90 29.87 -18.59
N SER A 34 14.22 29.97 -17.30
CA SER A 34 15.16 29.06 -16.63
C SER A 34 14.56 27.65 -16.48
N ARG A 35 15.38 26.59 -16.62
CA ARG A 35 14.94 25.22 -16.31
C ARG A 35 14.56 25.15 -14.82
N LYS A 36 13.31 24.77 -14.50
CA LYS A 36 12.82 24.56 -13.12
C LYS A 36 13.43 23.30 -12.44
N THR A 37 14.64 22.86 -12.79
CA THR A 37 15.24 21.61 -12.30
C THR A 37 15.93 21.82 -10.95
N ILE A 38 15.68 20.94 -9.98
CA ILE A 38 16.36 20.95 -8.66
C ILE A 38 17.61 20.06 -8.68
N VAL A 39 17.43 18.83 -9.15
CA VAL A 39 18.45 17.76 -9.17
C VAL A 39 18.79 17.40 -10.60
N ILE A 40 20.09 17.33 -10.91
CA ILE A 40 20.62 16.78 -12.16
C ILE A 40 21.41 15.51 -11.85
N SER A 41 21.13 14.43 -12.59
CA SER A 41 21.92 13.21 -12.57
C SER A 41 22.91 13.22 -13.74
N GLU A 42 24.20 13.04 -13.46
CA GLU A 42 25.26 12.92 -14.45
C GLU A 42 25.91 11.54 -14.39
N VAL A 43 26.08 10.90 -15.55
CA VAL A 43 26.66 9.55 -15.65
C VAL A 43 28.19 9.66 -15.65
N CYS A 44 28.85 9.25 -14.57
CA CYS A 44 30.30 9.38 -14.42
C CYS A 44 31.04 8.40 -15.36
N PRO A 45 31.82 8.87 -16.35
CA PRO A 45 32.47 7.99 -17.31
C PRO A 45 33.71 7.31 -16.71
N GLY A 46 33.79 5.98 -16.83
CA GLY A 46 35.03 5.22 -16.65
C GLY A 46 35.74 5.38 -15.31
N GLY A 47 35.00 5.58 -14.22
CA GLY A 47 35.57 5.76 -12.87
C GLY A 47 36.14 7.15 -12.59
N GLN A 48 35.98 8.13 -13.49
CA GLN A 48 36.27 9.53 -13.18
C GLN A 48 35.20 10.07 -12.21
N VAL A 49 35.62 10.48 -11.01
CA VAL A 49 34.74 11.12 -10.03
C VAL A 49 34.52 12.58 -10.46
N VAL A 50 33.36 12.85 -11.05
CA VAL A 50 32.86 14.22 -11.28
C VAL A 50 32.43 14.79 -9.92
N ALA A 51 32.63 16.09 -9.68
CA ALA A 51 32.18 16.73 -8.45
C ALA A 51 30.63 16.75 -8.40
N ALA A 52 30.06 16.06 -7.41
CA ALA A 52 28.63 15.91 -7.19
C ALA A 52 28.32 15.91 -5.69
N ASP A 53 27.10 16.30 -5.31
CA ASP A 53 26.66 16.42 -3.92
C ASP A 53 26.29 15.06 -3.30
N HIS A 54 25.87 14.09 -4.12
CA HIS A 54 25.64 12.70 -3.73
C HIS A 54 25.99 11.74 -4.89
N PHE A 55 26.24 10.47 -4.60
CA PHE A 55 26.47 9.44 -5.63
C PHE A 55 25.62 8.19 -5.37
N TYR A 56 25.21 7.51 -6.44
CA TYR A 56 24.49 6.24 -6.35
C TYR A 56 24.69 5.37 -7.60
N TYR A 57 24.26 4.11 -7.53
CA TYR A 57 24.24 3.16 -8.65
C TYR A 57 22.82 2.87 -9.10
N LEU A 58 22.65 2.58 -10.40
CA LEU A 58 21.41 2.01 -10.92
C LEU A 58 21.27 0.55 -10.46
N PRO A 59 20.05 0.03 -10.23
CA PRO A 59 19.86 -1.37 -9.86
C PRO A 59 20.10 -2.33 -11.02
N VAL A 60 20.64 -3.51 -10.73
CA VAL A 60 20.54 -4.72 -11.56
C VAL A 60 20.06 -5.88 -10.68
N ALA A 61 19.76 -7.03 -11.27
CA ALA A 61 19.37 -8.23 -10.53
C ALA A 61 20.33 -9.39 -10.76
N SER A 62 20.80 -10.00 -9.68
CA SER A 62 21.25 -11.39 -9.67
C SER A 62 20.11 -12.30 -9.17
N LEU A 63 20.18 -13.60 -9.45
CA LEU A 63 19.20 -14.57 -8.97
C LEU A 63 19.88 -15.64 -8.10
N SER A 64 19.23 -15.99 -6.99
CA SER A 64 19.46 -17.27 -6.32
C SER A 64 18.39 -18.24 -6.77
N VAL A 65 18.77 -19.22 -7.60
CA VAL A 65 17.88 -20.26 -8.10
C VAL A 65 18.08 -21.53 -7.27
N LYS A 66 17.07 -21.92 -6.51
CA LYS A 66 17.00 -23.24 -5.88
C LYS A 66 16.45 -24.24 -6.88
N GLY A 67 17.30 -25.17 -7.32
CA GLY A 67 16.87 -26.36 -8.03
C GLY A 67 16.49 -27.44 -7.03
N TYR A 68 15.35 -28.09 -7.27
CA TYR A 68 14.90 -29.30 -6.60
C TYR A 68 14.85 -30.42 -7.63
N ALA A 69 15.72 -31.42 -7.48
CA ALA A 69 15.80 -32.58 -8.36
C ALA A 69 15.18 -33.80 -7.68
N THR A 70 14.05 -34.22 -8.23
CA THR A 70 13.35 -35.43 -7.82
C THR A 70 13.99 -36.61 -8.55
N VAL A 71 14.69 -37.47 -7.81
CA VAL A 71 15.32 -38.68 -8.35
C VAL A 71 14.54 -39.89 -7.87
N THR A 72 14.02 -40.69 -8.79
CA THR A 72 13.41 -41.98 -8.47
C THR A 72 14.49 -43.06 -8.49
N ILE A 73 14.72 -43.67 -7.32
CA ILE A 73 15.58 -44.83 -7.16
C ILE A 73 14.70 -46.08 -7.13
N LEU A 74 14.95 -47.00 -8.07
CA LEU A 74 14.39 -48.35 -8.06
C LEU A 74 15.36 -49.26 -7.32
N ARG A 75 14.91 -49.80 -6.19
CA ARG A 75 15.63 -50.84 -5.44
C ARG A 75 14.92 -52.16 -5.61
N ASP A 76 15.69 -53.21 -5.87
CA ASP A 76 15.18 -54.56 -5.66
C ASP A 76 14.80 -54.73 -4.18
N ARG A 77 13.68 -55.40 -3.93
CA ARG A 77 13.04 -55.47 -2.62
C ARG A 77 13.82 -56.35 -1.65
N ASP A 78 14.41 -57.43 -2.16
CA ASP A 78 14.87 -58.55 -1.34
C ASP A 78 16.39 -58.53 -1.14
N THR A 79 17.13 -57.87 -2.05
CA THR A 79 18.58 -57.58 -1.93
C THR A 79 18.88 -56.14 -1.51
N GLY A 80 17.96 -55.18 -1.72
CA GLY A 80 18.16 -53.75 -1.47
C GLY A 80 19.06 -53.02 -2.49
N ILE A 81 19.56 -53.74 -3.49
CA ILE A 81 20.44 -53.23 -4.56
C ILE A 81 19.67 -52.21 -5.40
N ILE A 82 20.33 -51.12 -5.78
CA ILE A 82 19.80 -50.16 -6.76
C ILE A 82 19.89 -50.80 -8.14
N GLU A 83 18.74 -51.08 -8.75
CA GLU A 83 18.68 -51.51 -10.16
C GLU A 83 18.81 -50.32 -11.11
N ASN A 84 18.23 -49.18 -10.72
CA ASN A 84 18.25 -47.96 -11.52
C ASN A 84 18.01 -46.71 -10.64
N ALA A 85 18.61 -45.59 -11.02
CA ALA A 85 18.30 -44.27 -10.47
C ALA A 85 18.20 -43.27 -11.64
N PHE A 86 17.06 -42.58 -11.74
CA PHE A 86 16.81 -41.64 -12.83
C PHE A 86 16.08 -40.38 -12.33
N LEU A 87 16.28 -39.28 -13.06
CA LEU A 87 15.63 -38.01 -12.80
C LEU A 87 14.15 -38.08 -13.20
N SER A 88 13.26 -37.90 -12.23
CA SER A 88 11.80 -37.97 -12.38
C SER A 88 11.10 -36.62 -12.13
N GLY A 89 11.86 -35.55 -11.87
CA GLY A 89 11.36 -34.18 -11.86
C GLY A 89 12.44 -33.14 -11.60
N LEU A 90 12.23 -31.92 -12.12
CA LEU A 90 12.96 -30.71 -11.76
C LEU A 90 11.94 -29.60 -11.49
N ARG A 91 12.13 -28.91 -10.36
CA ARG A 91 11.35 -27.76 -9.90
C ARG A 91 12.32 -26.65 -9.52
N PHE A 92 11.97 -25.40 -9.79
CA PHE A 92 12.87 -24.26 -9.64
C PHE A 92 12.17 -23.09 -8.92
N GLU A 93 12.72 -22.71 -7.77
CA GLU A 93 12.33 -21.50 -7.04
C GLU A 93 13.43 -20.44 -7.22
N SER A 94 13.07 -19.22 -7.62
CA SER A 94 14.03 -18.11 -7.76
C SER A 94 13.77 -17.01 -6.74
N THR A 95 14.81 -16.60 -6.02
CA THR A 95 14.83 -15.33 -5.28
C THR A 95 15.62 -14.29 -6.09
N VAL A 96 15.01 -13.12 -6.30
CA VAL A 96 15.66 -11.99 -6.97
C VAL A 96 16.46 -11.19 -5.94
N HIS A 97 17.74 -10.91 -6.23
CA HIS A 97 18.60 -10.06 -5.41
C HIS A 97 18.94 -8.80 -6.20
N ILE A 98 18.54 -7.63 -5.69
CA ILE A 98 18.81 -6.35 -6.34
C ILE A 98 20.16 -5.81 -5.85
N GLU A 99 21.07 -5.55 -6.78
CA GLU A 99 22.47 -5.20 -6.54
C GLU A 99 22.89 -3.96 -7.37
N PRO A 100 23.94 -3.22 -6.98
CA PRO A 100 24.38 -2.02 -7.70
C PRO A 100 25.07 -2.34 -9.05
N ASP A 101 24.70 -1.61 -10.11
CA ASP A 101 25.41 -1.59 -11.39
C ASP A 101 26.75 -0.85 -11.24
N THR A 102 27.74 -1.52 -10.66
CA THR A 102 29.08 -0.95 -10.41
C THR A 102 29.80 -0.48 -11.69
N SER A 103 29.31 -0.85 -12.88
CA SER A 103 29.79 -0.30 -14.16
C SER A 103 29.40 1.17 -14.39
N ARG A 104 28.46 1.73 -13.62
CA ARG A 104 27.90 3.08 -13.79
C ARG A 104 27.60 3.77 -12.47
N LEU A 105 28.54 4.58 -12.00
CA LEU A 105 28.29 5.55 -10.94
C LEU A 105 27.49 6.75 -11.51
N ILE A 106 26.44 7.16 -10.81
CA ILE A 106 25.65 8.35 -11.13
C ILE A 106 25.92 9.41 -10.06
N GLY A 107 26.42 10.58 -10.47
CA GLY A 107 26.57 11.75 -9.61
C GLY A 107 25.28 12.58 -9.62
N ILE A 108 24.78 12.94 -8.44
CA ILE A 108 23.68 13.89 -8.27
C ILE A 108 24.26 15.25 -7.95
N THR A 109 23.97 16.24 -8.79
CA THR A 109 24.27 17.65 -8.51
C THR A 109 22.99 18.45 -8.24
N TYR A 110 22.94 19.11 -7.10
CA TYR A 110 21.95 20.12 -6.76
C TYR A 110 22.22 21.41 -7.56
N LYS A 111 21.17 22.01 -8.13
CA LYS A 111 21.26 23.30 -8.81
C LYS A 111 20.57 24.37 -7.96
N PRO A 112 21.30 25.08 -7.08
CA PRO A 112 20.71 26.04 -6.15
C PRO A 112 20.02 27.21 -6.84
N ASP A 113 19.00 27.74 -6.19
CA ASP A 113 18.24 28.90 -6.65
C ASP A 113 18.21 29.97 -5.56
N ALA A 114 18.66 31.19 -5.88
CA ALA A 114 18.74 32.30 -4.93
C ALA A 114 17.38 32.77 -4.37
N PHE A 115 16.26 32.29 -4.94
CA PHE A 115 14.90 32.65 -4.55
C PHE A 115 14.09 31.48 -3.98
N SER A 116 14.69 30.29 -3.85
CA SER A 116 14.03 29.11 -3.28
C SER A 116 14.71 28.67 -1.99
N GLU A 117 13.91 28.24 -1.01
CA GLU A 117 14.40 27.51 0.16
C GLU A 117 14.15 26.02 -0.13
N ASP A 118 15.21 25.31 -0.55
CA ASP A 118 15.15 23.90 -0.92
C ASP A 118 15.75 23.04 0.20
N GLU A 119 14.91 22.20 0.82
CA GLU A 119 15.34 21.13 1.73
C GLU A 119 15.43 19.83 0.92
N ILE A 120 16.64 19.32 0.73
CA ILE A 120 16.92 18.09 -0.04
C ILE A 120 17.57 17.08 0.88
N GLN A 121 16.92 15.93 1.04
CA GLN A 121 17.49 14.76 1.69
C GLN A 121 17.54 13.62 0.67
N ILE A 122 18.75 13.25 0.25
CA ILE A 122 19.01 12.07 -0.58
C ILE A 122 19.62 10.99 0.32
N THR A 123 19.16 9.75 0.18
CA THR A 123 19.67 8.60 0.91
C THR A 123 19.82 7.39 0.01
N THR A 124 20.87 6.62 0.26
CA THR A 124 21.20 5.37 -0.41
C THR A 124 21.35 4.25 0.61
N THR A 125 21.11 3.01 0.17
CA THR A 125 21.43 1.80 0.93
C THR A 125 22.94 1.69 1.21
N GLU A 126 23.32 0.77 2.11
CA GLU A 126 24.72 0.39 2.32
C GLU A 126 25.41 -0.11 1.04
N THR A 127 24.64 -0.60 0.07
CA THR A 127 25.11 -1.02 -1.27
C THR A 127 25.14 0.12 -2.31
N GLY A 128 24.86 1.37 -1.93
CA GLY A 128 24.90 2.53 -2.83
C GLY A 128 23.72 2.62 -3.81
N LEU A 129 22.64 1.87 -3.60
CA LEU A 129 21.40 1.98 -4.37
C LEU A 129 20.51 3.08 -3.78
N LEU A 130 19.79 3.83 -4.62
CA LEU A 130 18.91 4.91 -4.15
C LEU A 130 17.76 4.36 -3.27
N GLN A 131 17.47 5.02 -2.15
CA GLN A 131 16.47 4.54 -1.17
C GLN A 131 15.35 5.57 -0.94
N ASN A 132 15.68 6.79 -0.54
CA ASN A 132 14.67 7.85 -0.39
C ASN A 132 15.26 9.18 -0.82
N VAL A 133 14.49 9.91 -1.63
CA VAL A 133 14.78 11.30 -1.96
C VAL A 133 13.57 12.14 -1.55
N SER A 134 13.76 12.98 -0.53
CA SER A 134 12.78 13.97 -0.10
C SER A 134 13.23 15.33 -0.56
N VAL A 135 12.38 16.02 -1.33
CA VAL A 135 12.60 17.41 -1.74
C VAL A 135 11.40 18.25 -1.35
N VAL A 136 11.64 19.24 -0.49
CA VAL A 136 10.71 20.35 -0.24
C VAL A 136 11.34 21.58 -0.86
N SER A 137 10.60 22.28 -1.73
CA SER A 137 11.04 23.52 -2.37
C SER A 137 10.01 24.60 -2.07
N GLU A 138 10.42 25.73 -1.50
CA GLU A 138 9.52 26.86 -1.23
C GLU A 138 10.03 28.13 -1.90
N ASP A 139 9.23 28.71 -2.80
CA ASP A 139 9.53 30.02 -3.40
C ASP A 139 9.44 31.11 -2.32
N ARG A 140 10.60 31.71 -2.00
CA ARG A 140 10.73 32.66 -0.89
C ARG A 140 10.09 34.02 -1.18
N VAL A 141 9.65 34.30 -2.41
CA VAL A 141 9.04 35.59 -2.76
C VAL A 141 7.79 35.88 -1.90
N SER A 142 6.98 34.86 -1.58
CA SER A 142 5.83 35.03 -0.68
C SER A 142 6.24 35.12 0.79
N SER A 143 7.21 34.31 1.22
CA SER A 143 7.65 34.28 2.63
C SER A 143 8.46 35.53 3.03
N ILE A 144 9.25 36.12 2.13
CA ILE A 144 9.96 37.39 2.36
C ILE A 144 8.95 38.54 2.55
N VAL A 145 7.88 38.58 1.75
CA VAL A 145 6.77 39.54 1.93
C VAL A 145 6.04 39.31 3.26
N ALA A 146 5.87 38.06 3.69
CA ALA A 146 5.22 37.71 4.95
C ALA A 146 6.09 37.98 6.20
N GLN A 147 7.40 37.73 6.14
CA GLN A 147 8.34 37.95 7.25
C GLN A 147 8.57 39.45 7.54
N ILE A 148 8.41 40.31 6.54
CA ILE A 148 8.32 41.78 6.74
C ILE A 148 7.07 42.16 7.57
N ALA A 149 6.01 41.33 7.56
CA ALA A 149 4.75 41.60 8.25
C ALA A 149 4.56 40.83 9.57
N GLN A 150 5.34 39.77 9.85
CA GLN A 150 5.14 38.90 11.01
C GLN A 150 6.45 38.43 11.66
N ALA A 151 6.79 39.05 12.79
CA ALA A 151 7.70 38.51 13.80
C ALA A 151 7.37 39.12 15.18
N PRO A 152 7.55 38.42 16.31
CA PRO A 152 7.88 36.99 16.49
C PRO A 152 6.84 36.22 17.33
N ASP A 153 6.64 34.92 17.08
CA ASP A 153 6.13 33.98 18.10
C ASP A 153 6.30 32.50 17.68
N GLN A 154 7.06 31.72 18.47
CA GLN A 154 6.97 30.26 18.73
C GLN A 154 8.33 29.63 19.10
N PHE A 155 8.39 28.92 20.22
CA PHE A 155 9.40 27.90 20.55
C PHE A 155 8.82 26.90 21.57
N ALA A 156 9.42 25.69 21.64
CA ALA A 156 9.02 24.53 22.45
C ALA A 156 7.71 23.81 22.01
N ASN A 157 7.57 22.48 22.08
CA ASN A 157 8.50 21.45 22.56
C ASN A 157 8.30 20.09 21.83
N LYS A 158 9.28 19.17 21.84
CA LYS A 158 9.20 17.88 21.11
C LYS A 158 10.14 16.77 21.64
N GLN A 159 9.60 15.58 21.96
CA GLN A 159 10.22 14.22 22.05
C GLN A 159 9.13 13.27 22.66
N LEU A 160 8.85 12.01 22.27
CA LEU A 160 9.59 10.80 21.84
C LEU A 160 9.97 9.84 22.98
N HIS A 161 9.56 8.56 22.87
CA HIS A 161 10.40 7.35 23.01
C HIS A 161 9.63 6.04 22.66
N GLU A 162 10.28 4.87 22.77
CA GLU A 162 10.07 3.65 21.96
C GLU A 162 10.53 2.35 22.70
N VAL A 163 10.38 1.15 22.08
CA VAL A 163 11.26 -0.08 22.13
C VAL A 163 10.60 -1.44 22.51
N ALA A 164 10.41 -2.32 21.50
CA ALA A 164 10.81 -3.76 21.31
C ALA A 164 10.62 -4.86 22.44
N ALA A 165 10.80 -6.21 22.29
CA ALA A 165 11.16 -7.13 21.17
C ALA A 165 10.98 -8.67 21.52
N LYS A 166 11.00 -9.58 20.49
CA LYS A 166 11.53 -11.02 20.48
C LYS A 166 10.75 -12.16 21.24
N GLN A 167 10.86 -13.50 21.01
CA GLN A 167 11.49 -14.40 19.97
C GLN A 167 11.01 -15.91 20.03
N GLN A 168 11.05 -16.66 18.89
CA GLN A 168 11.32 -18.14 18.68
C GLN A 168 10.45 -19.26 19.36
N ALA A 169 10.55 -20.59 19.11
CA ALA A 169 10.63 -21.54 17.93
C ALA A 169 10.67 -23.04 18.49
N THR A 170 10.68 -24.26 17.88
CA THR A 170 10.75 -24.94 16.52
C THR A 170 10.31 -26.47 16.65
N ILE A 171 10.33 -27.31 15.56
CA ILE A 171 10.51 -28.82 15.47
C ILE A 171 9.29 -29.78 15.16
N SER A 172 9.25 -30.36 13.93
CA SER A 172 9.31 -31.80 13.46
C SER A 172 8.74 -33.01 14.27
N GLN A 173 8.39 -34.22 13.74
CA GLN A 173 8.36 -34.82 12.36
C GLN A 173 7.62 -36.21 12.30
N LYS A 174 7.46 -36.78 11.08
CA LYS A 174 7.59 -38.22 10.65
C LYS A 174 6.33 -38.96 10.10
N ALA A 175 6.56 -39.98 9.25
CA ALA A 175 5.59 -40.69 8.40
C ALA A 175 5.95 -42.20 8.22
N GLU A 176 5.17 -42.93 7.39
CA GLU A 176 5.22 -44.40 7.17
C GLU A 176 5.33 -44.78 5.65
N ARG A 177 5.59 -46.06 5.30
CA ARG A 177 5.93 -46.52 3.93
C ARG A 177 5.39 -47.93 3.58
N VAL A 178 5.11 -48.20 2.30
CA VAL A 178 5.08 -49.55 1.68
C VAL A 178 5.67 -49.47 0.26
N PHE A 179 6.45 -50.48 -0.16
CA PHE A 179 7.25 -50.57 -1.41
C PHE A 179 8.20 -49.38 -1.67
N GLN A 180 9.52 -49.63 -1.67
CA GLN A 180 10.52 -48.58 -1.88
C GLN A 180 10.77 -48.28 -3.37
N VAL A 181 9.78 -47.67 -4.01
CA VAL A 181 10.08 -46.62 -5.01
C VAL A 181 10.66 -45.46 -4.20
N GLU A 182 11.99 -45.43 -4.05
CA GLU A 182 12.65 -44.45 -3.21
C GLU A 182 12.87 -43.16 -4.00
N THR A 183 11.83 -42.33 -4.07
CA THR A 183 11.96 -40.95 -4.51
C THR A 183 12.74 -40.15 -3.48
N ARG A 184 13.88 -39.59 -3.87
CA ARG A 184 14.66 -38.62 -3.08
C ARG A 184 14.62 -37.26 -3.78
N GLU A 185 14.22 -36.22 -3.07
CA GLU A 185 14.41 -34.83 -3.52
C GLU A 185 15.80 -34.36 -3.08
N PHE A 186 16.58 -33.83 -4.03
CA PHE A 186 17.87 -33.20 -3.78
C PHE A 186 17.74 -31.70 -4.02
N GLU A 187 18.08 -30.86 -3.04
CA GLU A 187 18.14 -29.41 -3.21
C GLU A 187 19.56 -28.97 -3.59
N ARG A 188 19.68 -28.02 -4.53
CA ARG A 188 20.91 -27.25 -4.73
C ARG A 188 20.60 -25.79 -5.07
N SER A 189 21.24 -24.87 -4.36
CA SER A 189 21.18 -23.44 -4.67
C SER A 189 22.25 -23.08 -5.71
N PHE A 190 21.88 -22.26 -6.69
CA PHE A 190 22.73 -21.76 -7.77
C PHE A 190 22.63 -20.24 -7.84
N VAL A 191 23.76 -19.55 -7.78
CA VAL A 191 23.81 -18.11 -8.07
C VAL A 191 23.87 -17.92 -9.59
N VAL A 192 23.08 -16.97 -10.10
CA VAL A 192 23.09 -16.48 -11.47
C VAL A 192 23.47 -15.00 -11.42
N SER A 193 24.60 -14.65 -12.00
CA SER A 193 25.12 -13.28 -11.99
C SER A 193 24.26 -12.35 -12.84
N SER A 194 24.24 -11.05 -12.54
CA SER A 194 23.48 -10.05 -13.31
C SER A 194 23.80 -10.05 -14.81
N GLY A 195 25.06 -10.30 -15.19
CA GLY A 195 25.45 -10.49 -16.59
C GLY A 195 24.81 -11.71 -17.28
N GLU A 196 24.56 -12.80 -16.54
CA GLU A 196 23.85 -13.99 -17.05
C GLU A 196 22.32 -13.77 -17.10
N VAL A 197 21.76 -13.01 -16.14
CA VAL A 197 20.33 -12.65 -16.06
C VAL A 197 19.91 -11.82 -17.29
N GLN A 198 20.75 -10.91 -17.77
CA GLN A 198 20.50 -10.18 -19.03
C GLN A 198 20.93 -10.95 -20.29
N GLY A 199 21.58 -12.10 -20.13
CA GLY A 199 22.10 -12.90 -21.25
C GLY A 199 21.02 -13.65 -22.03
N ALA A 200 21.48 -14.44 -23.01
CA ALA A 200 20.64 -15.37 -23.77
C ALA A 200 20.05 -16.52 -22.93
N GLY A 201 20.54 -16.69 -21.70
CA GLY A 201 20.32 -17.87 -20.88
C GLY A 201 21.56 -18.21 -20.05
N PHE A 202 21.45 -19.26 -19.24
CA PHE A 202 22.52 -19.76 -18.39
C PHE A 202 22.39 -21.28 -18.20
N GLU A 203 23.50 -21.94 -17.89
CA GLU A 203 23.59 -23.39 -17.73
C GLU A 203 24.32 -23.73 -16.43
N ARG A 204 23.93 -24.84 -15.79
CA ARG A 204 24.53 -25.30 -14.53
C ARG A 204 24.71 -26.82 -14.57
N ASP A 205 25.95 -27.29 -14.40
CA ASP A 205 26.22 -28.73 -14.26
C ASP A 205 25.86 -29.19 -12.84
N TRP A 206 24.93 -30.14 -12.75
CA TRP A 206 24.44 -30.73 -11.51
C TRP A 206 24.40 -32.24 -11.63
N ARG A 207 25.47 -32.85 -11.13
CA ARG A 207 25.61 -34.30 -11.00
C ARG A 207 25.23 -34.69 -9.58
N ILE A 208 24.26 -35.59 -9.45
CA ILE A 208 23.76 -36.11 -8.19
C ILE A 208 24.37 -37.50 -7.99
N PRO A 209 25.29 -37.69 -7.03
CA PRO A 209 25.74 -39.03 -6.66
C PRO A 209 24.60 -39.77 -5.95
N VAL A 210 24.39 -41.03 -6.32
CA VAL A 210 23.46 -41.95 -5.67
C VAL A 210 24.25 -43.16 -5.20
N ASP A 211 24.20 -43.45 -3.90
CA ASP A 211 25.05 -44.46 -3.26
C ASP A 211 24.71 -45.89 -3.73
N GLY A 212 25.51 -46.38 -4.68
CA GLY A 212 25.49 -47.76 -5.17
C GLY A 212 26.23 -48.73 -4.22
N ILE A 213 25.76 -49.98 -4.15
CA ILE A 213 26.24 -50.98 -3.18
C ILE A 213 27.55 -51.69 -3.62
N GLN A 214 28.01 -51.49 -4.86
CA GLN A 214 29.17 -52.18 -5.45
C GLN A 214 30.32 -51.23 -5.85
N ASN A 215 30.55 -50.15 -5.11
CA ASN A 215 31.55 -49.07 -5.37
C ASN A 215 31.37 -48.26 -6.67
N ASP A 216 30.66 -48.77 -7.67
CA ASP A 216 30.26 -48.00 -8.85
C ASP A 216 29.24 -46.92 -8.45
N LEU A 217 29.71 -45.68 -8.39
CA LEU A 217 28.93 -44.51 -8.01
C LEU A 217 27.96 -44.13 -9.14
N GLN A 218 26.69 -44.48 -9.03
CA GLN A 218 25.69 -44.08 -10.03
C GLN A 218 25.45 -42.57 -9.95
N VAL A 219 25.75 -41.86 -11.04
CA VAL A 219 25.59 -40.41 -11.13
C VAL A 219 24.37 -40.07 -11.97
N VAL A 220 23.34 -39.51 -11.33
CA VAL A 220 22.18 -38.96 -12.02
C VAL A 220 22.49 -37.55 -12.49
N ASN A 221 22.29 -37.30 -13.79
CA ASN A 221 22.50 -35.98 -14.37
C ASN A 221 21.21 -35.14 -14.23
N ALA A 222 21.28 -34.08 -13.42
CA ALA A 222 20.25 -33.08 -13.20
C ALA A 222 20.65 -31.70 -13.76
N SER A 223 21.62 -31.66 -14.66
CA SER A 223 22.11 -30.43 -15.30
C SER A 223 21.03 -29.80 -16.18
N PHE A 224 20.92 -28.48 -16.10
CA PHE A 224 19.87 -27.70 -16.73
C PHE A 224 20.42 -26.46 -17.41
N ARG A 225 19.73 -26.06 -18.49
CA ARG A 225 19.98 -24.83 -19.24
C ARG A 225 18.67 -24.06 -19.38
N PHE A 226 18.67 -22.83 -18.88
CA PHE A 226 17.61 -21.85 -19.07
C PHE A 226 17.94 -20.95 -20.26
N SER A 227 16.93 -20.57 -21.03
CA SER A 227 17.07 -19.78 -22.26
C SER A 227 16.03 -18.65 -22.31
N ARG A 228 16.46 -17.44 -22.72
CA ARG A 228 15.63 -16.23 -22.77
C ARG A 228 15.40 -15.84 -24.22
N LYS A 229 14.13 -15.72 -24.62
CA LYS A 229 13.74 -15.11 -25.90
C LYS A 229 13.73 -13.59 -25.74
N GLY A 230 14.43 -12.88 -26.63
CA GLY A 230 14.61 -11.42 -26.54
C GLY A 230 15.71 -11.03 -25.54
N ILE A 231 16.94 -10.90 -26.05
CA ILE A 231 18.05 -10.29 -25.32
C ILE A 231 17.89 -8.77 -25.48
N SER A 232 17.57 -8.07 -24.39
CA SER A 232 17.45 -6.62 -24.40
C SER A 232 18.85 -5.98 -24.40
N LYS A 233 19.21 -5.19 -25.43
CA LYS A 233 20.54 -4.53 -25.47
C LYS A 233 20.63 -3.52 -24.32
N LYS A 234 21.63 -3.66 -23.44
CA LYS A 234 21.91 -2.68 -22.36
C LYS A 234 22.00 -1.27 -22.94
N VAL A 235 21.19 -0.34 -22.43
CA VAL A 235 21.16 1.04 -22.94
C VAL A 235 22.47 1.73 -22.62
N GLU A 236 23.05 2.45 -23.57
CA GLU A 236 24.24 3.28 -23.35
C GLU A 236 23.78 4.62 -22.77
N LEU A 237 24.18 4.91 -21.52
CA LEU A 237 23.85 6.15 -20.81
C LEU A 237 25.08 7.05 -20.79
N SER A 238 24.89 8.34 -21.06
CA SER A 238 25.97 9.32 -21.10
C SER A 238 25.43 10.74 -20.89
N GLY A 239 26.26 11.61 -20.32
CA GLY A 239 25.90 13.00 -20.05
C GLY A 239 24.96 13.19 -18.86
N SER A 240 24.15 14.25 -18.94
CA SER A 240 23.43 14.87 -17.82
C SER A 240 21.92 14.90 -18.06
N TYR A 241 21.13 14.55 -17.04
CA TYR A 241 19.68 14.37 -17.09
C TYR A 241 18.97 15.25 -16.05
N ASP A 242 17.91 15.95 -16.45
CA ASP A 242 17.08 16.80 -15.56
C ASP A 242 16.17 15.95 -14.64
N GLY A 243 16.75 15.33 -13.61
CA GLY A 243 16.06 14.50 -12.61
C GLY A 243 16.94 13.40 -12.02
N LEU A 244 16.31 12.36 -11.48
CA LEU A 244 16.93 11.13 -10.95
C LEU A 244 16.78 9.99 -11.97
N LEU A 245 17.84 9.24 -12.26
CA LEU A 245 17.75 8.03 -13.08
C LEU A 245 17.38 6.79 -12.26
N THR A 246 16.45 5.99 -12.76
CA THR A 246 16.08 4.65 -12.24
C THR A 246 15.94 3.66 -13.40
N ARG A 247 15.92 2.36 -13.12
CA ARG A 247 15.40 1.36 -14.07
C ARG A 247 13.96 0.97 -13.69
N PRO A 248 13.09 0.66 -14.68
CA PRO A 248 11.80 0.04 -14.41
C PRO A 248 11.98 -1.46 -14.12
N LEU A 249 11.00 -2.08 -13.46
CA LEU A 249 10.88 -3.53 -13.43
C LEU A 249 10.26 -4.04 -14.74
N THR A 250 10.79 -5.15 -15.25
CA THR A 250 10.25 -5.89 -16.39
C THR A 250 10.13 -7.36 -16.04
N MET A 251 9.10 -8.04 -16.56
CA MET A 251 8.90 -9.48 -16.33
C MET A 251 9.76 -10.26 -17.32
N VAL A 252 10.70 -11.05 -16.82
CA VAL A 252 11.54 -11.92 -17.64
C VAL A 252 11.16 -13.38 -17.40
N ASN A 253 10.97 -14.08 -18.52
CA ASN A 253 10.71 -15.50 -18.58
C ASN A 253 11.92 -16.20 -19.20
N TRP A 254 12.42 -17.24 -18.53
CA TRP A 254 13.40 -18.17 -19.08
C TRP A 254 12.75 -19.53 -19.28
N ASP A 255 12.80 -20.04 -20.51
CA ASP A 255 12.35 -21.38 -20.85
C ASP A 255 13.49 -22.39 -20.60
N LEU A 256 13.18 -23.47 -19.88
CA LEU A 256 14.05 -24.63 -19.70
C LEU A 256 14.21 -25.34 -21.06
N SER A 257 15.42 -25.47 -21.59
CA SER A 257 15.64 -26.03 -22.92
C SER A 257 15.68 -27.57 -22.93
N ASP A 258 15.05 -28.19 -23.93
CA ASP A 258 14.86 -29.66 -24.08
C ASP A 258 16.15 -30.52 -24.08
N ASN A 259 17.34 -29.92 -24.15
CA ASN A 259 18.62 -30.65 -24.23
C ASN A 259 19.09 -31.28 -22.90
N SER A 260 18.26 -31.33 -21.86
CA SER A 260 18.54 -32.11 -20.65
C SER A 260 18.42 -33.62 -20.97
N PRO A 261 19.28 -34.52 -20.44
CA PRO A 261 19.36 -35.92 -20.87
C PRO A 261 18.20 -36.78 -20.32
N LEU A 262 16.99 -36.56 -20.85
CA LEU A 262 15.73 -37.11 -20.36
C LEU A 262 15.30 -38.36 -21.16
N THR A 263 15.95 -39.48 -20.90
CA THR A 263 15.60 -40.77 -21.51
C THR A 263 14.31 -41.37 -20.95
N GLY A 264 13.18 -41.11 -21.64
CA GLY A 264 12.05 -42.05 -21.70
C GLY A 264 10.81 -41.76 -20.83
N VAL A 265 10.80 -40.75 -19.96
CA VAL A 265 9.64 -40.42 -19.12
C VAL A 265 9.17 -38.99 -19.33
N LYS A 266 7.88 -38.81 -19.68
CA LYS A 266 7.21 -37.50 -19.73
C LYS A 266 6.90 -36.99 -18.31
N ALA A 267 7.92 -36.64 -17.55
CA ALA A 267 7.74 -36.12 -16.20
C ALA A 267 7.22 -34.68 -16.21
N ALA A 268 6.56 -34.27 -15.12
CA ALA A 268 6.00 -32.92 -14.97
C ALA A 268 7.09 -31.92 -14.56
N PHE A 269 7.86 -31.45 -15.54
CA PHE A 269 8.88 -30.42 -15.34
C PHE A 269 8.28 -29.02 -15.33
N GLN A 270 8.81 -28.14 -14.48
CA GLN A 270 8.54 -26.71 -14.56
C GLN A 270 9.27 -26.12 -15.77
N SER A 271 8.55 -25.89 -16.87
CA SER A 271 9.12 -25.47 -18.16
C SER A 271 9.70 -24.05 -18.16
N THR A 272 9.25 -23.20 -17.24
CA THR A 272 9.52 -21.75 -17.29
C THR A 272 9.80 -21.21 -15.90
N LEU A 273 10.83 -20.36 -15.81
CA LEU A 273 11.16 -19.55 -14.64
C LEU A 273 10.78 -18.09 -14.94
N SER A 274 10.03 -17.44 -14.05
CA SER A 274 9.49 -16.10 -14.27
C SER A 274 9.75 -15.21 -13.06
N CYS A 275 10.35 -14.03 -13.27
CA CYS A 275 10.46 -13.02 -12.21
C CYS A 275 10.57 -11.58 -12.75
N LEU A 276 10.23 -10.62 -11.89
CA LEU A 276 10.42 -9.19 -12.16
C LEU A 276 11.88 -8.79 -11.84
N ILE A 277 12.56 -8.17 -12.81
CA ILE A 277 13.94 -7.66 -12.65
C ILE A 277 14.09 -6.23 -13.20
N PRO A 278 15.11 -5.45 -12.80
CA PRO A 278 15.42 -4.16 -13.42
C PRO A 278 15.80 -4.33 -14.90
N ASP A 279 15.16 -3.57 -15.79
CA ASP A 279 15.46 -3.63 -17.23
C ASP A 279 16.70 -2.80 -17.58
N GLU A 280 17.81 -3.48 -17.89
CA GLU A 280 19.05 -2.82 -18.28
C GLU A 280 19.03 -2.18 -19.69
N SER A 281 18.00 -2.44 -20.49
CA SER A 281 17.77 -1.73 -21.76
C SER A 281 16.98 -0.44 -21.62
N MET A 282 16.51 -0.11 -20.41
CA MET A 282 15.77 1.12 -20.12
C MET A 282 16.44 1.93 -19.02
N ALA A 283 16.25 3.24 -19.07
CA ALA A 283 16.47 4.13 -17.95
C ALA A 283 15.34 5.17 -17.95
N VAL A 284 14.67 5.31 -16.82
CA VAL A 284 13.60 6.28 -16.61
C VAL A 284 14.19 7.47 -15.87
N ASN A 285 14.05 8.67 -16.43
CA ASN A 285 14.32 9.91 -15.72
C ASN A 285 13.09 10.29 -14.89
N VAL A 286 13.23 10.35 -13.58
CA VAL A 286 12.25 10.83 -12.62
C VAL A 286 12.53 12.32 -12.39
N PRO A 287 11.80 13.25 -13.05
CA PRO A 287 12.09 14.67 -12.93
C PRO A 287 11.84 15.16 -11.51
N VAL A 288 12.73 16.03 -11.01
CA VAL A 288 12.61 16.69 -9.69
C VAL A 288 12.65 18.20 -9.90
N ARG A 289 11.56 18.91 -9.57
CA ARG A 289 11.31 20.27 -10.09
C ARG A 289 10.85 21.28 -9.05
N ARG A 290 11.25 22.54 -9.25
CA ARG A 290 10.68 23.70 -8.55
C ARG A 290 9.35 24.09 -9.18
N TYR A 291 8.51 24.75 -8.38
CA TYR A 291 7.28 25.41 -8.82
C TYR A 291 7.27 26.83 -8.23
N LEU A 292 6.68 27.79 -8.94
CA LEU A 292 6.76 29.21 -8.59
C LEU A 292 5.63 29.61 -7.65
N PHE A 293 5.95 30.49 -6.69
CA PHE A 293 5.02 31.07 -5.71
C PHE A 293 4.30 30.07 -4.79
N VAL A 294 4.70 28.80 -4.78
CA VAL A 294 4.10 27.73 -3.98
C VAL A 294 5.14 26.95 -3.20
N LYS A 295 4.75 26.42 -2.04
CA LYS A 295 5.46 25.31 -1.42
C LYS A 295 5.18 24.05 -2.24
N HIS A 296 6.24 23.38 -2.65
CA HIS A 296 6.23 22.14 -3.42
C HIS A 296 6.90 21.02 -2.62
N LYS A 297 6.39 19.80 -2.73
CA LYS A 297 6.94 18.62 -2.09
C LYS A 297 6.91 17.42 -3.03
N GLU A 298 8.08 16.91 -3.37
CA GLU A 298 8.29 15.69 -4.12
C GLU A 298 8.97 14.64 -3.23
N LEU A 299 8.33 13.47 -3.12
CA LEU A 299 8.85 12.31 -2.38
C LEU A 299 8.88 11.07 -3.29
N PRO A 300 9.78 11.00 -4.30
CA PRO A 300 10.08 9.74 -4.97
C PRO A 300 10.76 8.76 -3.99
N LYS A 301 10.03 7.71 -3.62
CA LYS A 301 10.51 6.61 -2.77
C LYS A 301 11.06 5.48 -3.63
N PHE A 302 12.21 4.95 -3.23
CA PHE A 302 12.88 3.87 -3.93
C PHE A 302 13.02 2.65 -3.01
N SER A 303 12.99 1.45 -3.60
CA SER A 303 13.37 0.21 -2.92
C SER A 303 14.52 -0.39 -3.71
N ASN A 304 15.70 -0.46 -3.09
CA ASN A 304 16.93 -0.94 -3.73
C ASN A 304 17.17 -0.29 -5.11
N GLY A 305 17.05 1.03 -5.22
CA GLY A 305 17.30 1.78 -6.45
C GLY A 305 16.15 1.75 -7.49
N ILE A 306 15.07 1.02 -7.24
CA ILE A 306 13.88 0.97 -8.09
C ILE A 306 12.84 1.96 -7.56
N LEU A 307 12.30 2.84 -8.39
CA LEU A 307 11.18 3.72 -8.00
C LEU A 307 9.93 2.89 -7.69
N VAL A 308 9.41 3.01 -6.47
CA VAL A 308 8.17 2.34 -6.01
C VAL A 308 6.98 3.30 -5.99
N GLU A 309 7.22 4.55 -5.59
CA GLU A 309 6.17 5.56 -5.43
C GLU A 309 6.74 6.94 -5.78
N LYS A 310 5.96 7.81 -6.43
CA LYS A 310 6.26 9.24 -6.50
C LYS A 310 5.09 10.07 -5.98
N TYR A 311 5.12 10.38 -4.69
CA TYR A 311 4.20 11.38 -4.14
C TYR A 311 4.61 12.78 -4.58
N VAL A 312 3.62 13.55 -5.06
CA VAL A 312 3.79 14.94 -5.51
C VAL A 312 2.69 15.79 -4.87
N SER A 313 3.08 16.85 -4.18
CA SER A 313 2.16 17.87 -3.65
C SER A 313 2.64 19.24 -4.09
N HIS A 314 1.78 19.97 -4.80
CA HIS A 314 2.03 21.35 -5.20
C HIS A 314 0.80 22.20 -4.88
N GLY A 315 1.02 23.44 -4.43
CA GLY A 315 -0.03 24.45 -4.42
C GLY A 315 -0.45 24.87 -5.83
N SER A 316 -1.44 25.74 -5.94
CA SER A 316 -1.77 26.41 -7.20
C SER A 316 -0.78 27.56 -7.45
N GLU A 317 0.05 27.48 -8.50
CA GLU A 317 0.96 28.59 -8.89
C GLU A 317 0.17 29.91 -9.09
N VAL A 318 -1.09 29.81 -9.51
CA VAL A 318 -2.01 30.95 -9.71
C VAL A 318 -2.48 31.54 -8.38
N GLU A 319 -2.81 30.71 -7.39
CA GLU A 319 -3.18 31.16 -6.04
C GLU A 319 -2.00 31.83 -5.33
N GLY A 320 -0.82 31.20 -5.41
CA GLY A 320 0.44 31.78 -4.94
C GLY A 320 0.70 33.16 -5.54
N PHE A 321 0.59 33.28 -6.86
CA PHE A 321 0.75 34.55 -7.58
C PHE A 321 -0.28 35.61 -7.15
N ILE A 322 -1.57 35.27 -7.08
CA ILE A 322 -2.65 36.18 -6.66
C ILE A 322 -2.47 36.63 -5.20
N SER A 323 -1.91 35.78 -4.34
CA SER A 323 -1.65 36.12 -2.94
C SER A 323 -0.64 37.27 -2.78
N ILE A 324 0.30 37.45 -3.72
CA ILE A 324 1.41 38.41 -3.59
C ILE A 324 0.89 39.87 -3.57
N PRO A 325 0.13 40.37 -4.58
CA PRO A 325 -0.47 41.70 -4.50
C PRO A 325 -1.38 41.89 -3.28
N ILE A 326 -2.14 40.86 -2.89
CA ILE A 326 -3.05 40.91 -1.75
C ILE A 326 -2.29 41.05 -0.42
N ASN A 327 -1.18 40.32 -0.25
CA ASN A 327 -0.38 40.37 0.97
C ASN A 327 0.47 41.65 1.03
N ILE A 328 0.98 42.16 -0.10
CA ILE A 328 1.58 43.50 -0.18
C ILE A 328 0.56 44.57 0.21
N LEU A 329 -0.67 44.50 -0.31
CA LEU A 329 -1.73 45.45 0.04
C LEU A 329 -2.11 45.38 1.53
N LYS A 330 -2.24 44.17 2.11
CA LYS A 330 -2.46 43.98 3.56
C LYS A 330 -1.34 44.61 4.39
N ALA A 331 -0.07 44.43 4.00
CA ALA A 331 1.07 45.03 4.69
C ALA A 331 1.04 46.57 4.63
N ILE A 332 0.74 47.15 3.45
CA ILE A 332 0.59 48.60 3.31
C ILE A 332 -0.56 49.14 4.18
N VAL A 333 -1.69 48.43 4.23
CA VAL A 333 -2.87 48.81 5.03
C VAL A 333 -2.67 48.57 6.53
N SER A 334 -1.76 47.69 6.95
CA SER A 334 -1.48 47.46 8.38
C SER A 334 -0.57 48.52 9.01
N ILE A 335 0.27 49.21 8.22
CA ILE A 335 1.20 50.26 8.71
C ILE A 335 0.46 51.37 9.49
N PRO A 336 -0.65 51.96 8.99
CA PRO A 336 -1.47 52.89 9.78
C PRO A 336 -1.95 52.30 11.11
N SER A 337 -2.42 51.05 11.11
CA SER A 337 -2.93 50.37 12.32
C SER A 337 -1.83 50.21 13.38
N TRP A 338 -0.63 49.81 12.98
CA TRP A 338 0.53 49.71 13.87
C TRP A 338 0.95 51.09 14.41
N LEU A 339 0.95 52.14 13.58
CA LEU A 339 1.23 53.51 14.01
C LEU A 339 0.18 54.02 15.02
N PHE A 340 -1.11 53.66 14.85
CA PHE A 340 -2.15 53.94 15.84
C PHE A 340 -1.93 53.15 17.15
N GLN A 341 -1.60 51.86 17.09
CA GLN A 341 -1.31 51.05 18.29
C GLN A 341 -0.06 51.54 19.04
N PHE A 342 0.99 51.95 18.32
CA PHE A 342 2.18 52.58 18.90
C PHE A 342 1.81 53.89 19.60
N ARG A 343 1.01 54.75 18.95
CA ARG A 343 0.51 56.00 19.54
C ARG A 343 -0.36 55.76 20.79
N ILE A 344 -1.25 54.76 20.76
CA ILE A 344 -2.09 54.38 21.91
C ILE A 344 -1.23 53.83 23.05
N THR A 345 -0.26 52.95 22.76
CA THR A 345 0.69 52.41 23.75
C THR A 345 1.48 53.53 24.41
N ARG A 346 1.99 54.49 23.62
CA ARG A 346 2.72 55.66 24.11
C ARG A 346 1.82 56.57 24.97
N ILE A 347 0.61 56.87 24.52
CA ILE A 347 -0.37 57.66 25.31
C ILE A 347 -0.67 56.95 26.64
N ASN A 348 -0.85 55.63 26.64
CA ASN A 348 -1.09 54.85 27.86
C ASN A 348 0.12 54.86 28.80
N GLN A 349 1.35 54.84 28.29
CA GLN A 349 2.58 55.00 29.07
C GLN A 349 2.71 56.42 29.65
N GLU A 350 2.42 57.46 28.86
CA GLU A 350 2.42 58.86 29.30
C GLU A 350 1.35 59.10 30.38
N VAL A 351 0.13 58.58 30.20
CA VAL A 351 -0.96 58.62 31.21
C VAL A 351 -0.61 57.81 32.48
N ALA A 352 0.07 56.66 32.36
CA ALA A 352 0.53 55.90 33.51
C ALA A 352 1.61 56.68 34.31
N LEU A 353 2.54 57.34 33.61
CA LEU A 353 3.56 58.20 34.21
C LEU A 353 2.93 59.42 34.91
N GLU A 354 1.91 60.04 34.31
CA GLU A 354 1.16 61.13 34.94
C GLU A 354 0.39 60.68 36.17
N LYS A 355 -0.28 59.52 36.13
CA LYS A 355 -0.95 58.93 37.31
C LYS A 355 0.06 58.65 38.43
N ALA A 356 1.25 58.14 38.12
CA ALA A 356 2.31 57.92 39.10
C ALA A 356 2.87 59.24 39.68
N ARG A 357 2.92 60.32 38.88
CA ARG A 357 3.25 61.67 39.39
C ARG A 357 2.14 62.22 40.28
N GLN A 358 0.87 62.02 39.91
CA GLN A 358 -0.29 62.47 40.69
C GLN A 358 -0.44 61.73 42.01
N SER A 359 -0.16 60.42 42.08
CA SER A 359 -0.16 59.69 43.35
C SER A 359 0.93 60.23 44.28
N VAL A 360 2.18 60.37 43.81
CA VAL A 360 3.27 60.97 44.60
C VAL A 360 2.93 62.37 45.12
N ILE A 361 2.29 63.23 44.30
CA ILE A 361 1.80 64.55 44.76
C ILE A 361 0.67 64.42 45.79
N THR A 362 -0.25 63.47 45.60
CA THR A 362 -1.39 63.25 46.50
C THR A 362 -0.95 62.69 47.84
N ASP A 363 0.00 61.76 47.85
CA ASP A 363 0.54 61.17 49.07
C ASP A 363 1.45 62.18 49.80
N ARG A 364 2.20 63.02 49.07
CA ARG A 364 2.90 64.19 49.64
C ARG A 364 1.94 65.22 50.25
N LYS A 365 0.72 65.38 49.73
CA LYS A 365 -0.34 66.21 50.35
C LYS A 365 -0.94 65.53 51.59
N LYS A 366 -1.27 64.23 51.52
CA LYS A 366 -1.77 63.45 52.67
C LYS A 366 -0.77 63.38 53.84
N ALA A 367 0.53 63.41 53.55
CA ALA A 367 1.59 63.51 54.55
C ALA A 367 1.63 64.88 55.27
N VAL A 368 1.02 65.93 54.70
CA VAL A 368 0.90 67.26 55.30
C VAL A 368 -0.43 67.46 56.04
N THR A 369 -1.51 66.79 55.63
CA THR A 369 -2.82 66.86 56.31
C THR A 369 -3.35 65.49 56.70
N LYS A 370 -3.04 65.06 57.94
CA LYS A 370 -3.72 63.94 58.60
C LYS A 370 -3.77 64.09 60.13
N PRO A 371 -4.96 64.37 60.68
CA PRO A 371 -5.50 63.73 61.88
C PRO A 371 -6.42 62.55 61.50
N GLU A 372 -6.91 61.82 62.51
CA GLU A 372 -7.87 60.70 62.38
C GLU A 372 -9.32 61.25 62.22
N ALA A 373 -10.40 60.49 61.91
CA ALA A 373 -10.71 59.07 62.04
C ALA A 373 -11.86 58.66 61.07
N GLY A 374 -12.38 57.42 61.14
CA GLY A 374 -13.64 57.02 60.47
C GLY A 374 -13.69 55.58 59.92
N LYS A 375 -14.89 54.96 59.87
CA LYS A 375 -15.16 53.55 59.49
C LYS A 375 -16.66 53.39 59.03
N PRO A 376 -17.17 52.22 58.60
CA PRO A 376 -17.15 51.69 57.21
C PRO A 376 -18.55 51.73 56.48
N PRO A 377 -19.19 50.63 55.99
CA PRO A 377 -19.12 50.18 54.58
C PRO A 377 -20.46 49.94 53.82
N THR A 378 -20.40 49.99 52.47
CA THR A 378 -21.37 49.50 51.46
C THR A 378 -20.66 49.45 50.07
N GLU A 379 -21.03 48.70 49.02
CA GLU A 379 -22.00 47.60 48.80
C GLU A 379 -21.63 46.75 47.54
N ASN A 380 -22.53 45.86 47.08
CA ASN A 380 -22.54 45.05 45.83
C ASN A 380 -24.05 44.77 45.49
N PRO A 381 -24.53 44.23 44.33
CA PRO A 381 -23.87 43.62 43.14
C PRO A 381 -24.29 44.30 41.80
N GLU A 382 -24.22 43.73 40.58
CA GLU A 382 -25.07 42.66 39.96
C GLU A 382 -24.47 42.07 38.64
N LEU A 383 -25.08 40.98 38.13
CA LEU A 383 -24.71 40.28 36.86
C LEU A 383 -25.95 39.89 36.03
N PRO A 384 -26.02 40.19 34.70
CA PRO A 384 -27.10 39.73 33.83
C PRO A 384 -26.75 38.53 32.92
N ARG A 385 -27.52 37.46 33.14
CA ARG A 385 -27.89 36.28 32.33
C ARG A 385 -27.45 36.14 30.84
N LYS A 386 -26.88 34.96 30.56
CA LYS A 386 -27.11 34.00 29.43
C LYS A 386 -27.85 34.49 28.15
N ALA A 387 -27.24 34.20 26.99
CA ALA A 387 -27.89 34.19 25.67
C ALA A 387 -28.39 32.79 25.24
N GLN A 388 -29.20 32.73 24.17
CA GLN A 388 -29.75 31.50 23.57
C GLN A 388 -29.07 31.14 22.24
N PHE A 389 -29.12 29.87 21.82
CA PHE A 389 -28.65 29.40 20.52
C PHE A 389 -29.78 29.32 19.47
N GLY A 390 -29.47 29.69 18.23
CA GLY A 390 -30.36 29.56 17.07
C GLY A 390 -30.26 28.20 16.36
N LYS A 391 -31.21 27.91 15.48
CA LYS A 391 -31.24 26.71 14.61
C LYS A 391 -30.71 27.02 13.20
N LEU A 392 -30.21 26.01 12.51
CA LEU A 392 -29.86 26.03 11.08
C LEU A 392 -31.07 25.62 10.20
N PRO A 393 -31.16 26.09 8.94
CA PRO A 393 -32.09 25.61 7.92
C PRO A 393 -31.58 24.32 7.22
N ALA A 394 -32.38 23.77 6.30
CA ALA A 394 -32.21 22.44 5.70
C ALA A 394 -31.67 22.45 4.24
N ASP A 395 -31.58 21.25 3.66
CA ASP A 395 -30.87 20.91 2.41
C ASP A 395 -31.42 21.55 1.11
N GLU A 396 -30.53 21.69 0.12
CA GLU A 396 -30.86 21.78 -1.31
C GLU A 396 -30.38 20.52 -2.05
N THR A 397 -31.20 19.98 -2.95
CA THR A 397 -30.89 18.80 -3.77
C THR A 397 -30.37 19.19 -5.15
N VAL A 398 -29.27 18.56 -5.60
CA VAL A 398 -28.68 18.78 -6.95
C VAL A 398 -28.77 17.52 -7.79
N GLU A 399 -29.07 17.68 -9.09
CA GLU A 399 -29.36 16.58 -10.02
C GLU A 399 -28.11 15.77 -10.42
N ALA A 400 -28.30 14.45 -10.59
CA ALA A 400 -27.20 13.51 -10.82
C ALA A 400 -27.26 12.90 -12.23
N HIS A 401 -26.62 13.54 -13.22
CA HIS A 401 -26.35 12.95 -14.55
C HIS A 401 -24.90 13.05 -15.03
N GLY A 402 -24.03 13.81 -14.34
CA GLY A 402 -22.57 13.80 -14.59
C GLY A 402 -21.78 12.81 -13.71
N LEU A 403 -22.45 12.04 -12.85
CA LEU A 403 -21.81 11.38 -11.72
C LEU A 403 -21.09 10.07 -12.10
N HIS A 404 -21.55 9.33 -13.10
CA HIS A 404 -21.10 7.96 -13.37
C HIS A 404 -19.64 7.87 -13.85
N GLU A 405 -19.27 8.64 -14.88
CA GLU A 405 -17.90 8.66 -15.41
C GLU A 405 -16.89 9.22 -14.38
N LEU A 406 -17.34 10.19 -13.58
CA LEU A 406 -16.53 10.72 -12.48
C LEU A 406 -16.34 9.66 -11.38
N MET A 407 -17.39 8.92 -11.02
CA MET A 407 -17.32 7.82 -10.04
C MET A 407 -16.41 6.70 -10.50
N GLU A 408 -16.35 6.40 -11.79
CA GLU A 408 -15.46 5.37 -12.35
C GLU A 408 -13.99 5.77 -12.25
N LYS A 409 -13.63 7.00 -12.67
CA LYS A 409 -12.26 7.52 -12.51
C LYS A 409 -11.87 7.76 -11.05
N THR A 410 -12.82 8.13 -10.19
CA THR A 410 -12.59 8.25 -8.74
C THR A 410 -12.51 6.87 -8.06
N PHE A 411 -13.09 5.83 -8.66
CA PHE A 411 -13.04 4.46 -8.14
C PHE A 411 -11.65 3.86 -8.32
N ASP A 412 -11.05 3.95 -9.50
CA ASP A 412 -9.69 3.45 -9.75
C ASP A 412 -8.68 4.14 -8.82
N ALA A 413 -8.81 5.47 -8.66
CA ALA A 413 -8.02 6.26 -7.73
C ALA A 413 -8.24 5.88 -6.25
N LYS A 414 -9.40 5.30 -5.88
CA LYS A 414 -9.69 4.81 -4.52
C LYS A 414 -9.23 3.38 -4.29
N VAL A 415 -9.30 2.51 -5.29
CA VAL A 415 -8.67 1.19 -5.25
C VAL A 415 -7.15 1.36 -5.11
N ALA A 416 -6.55 2.27 -5.89
CA ALA A 416 -5.18 2.72 -5.70
C ALA A 416 -4.95 3.23 -4.27
N ALA A 417 -5.75 4.15 -3.75
CA ALA A 417 -5.61 4.68 -2.38
C ALA A 417 -5.76 3.61 -1.27
N VAL A 418 -6.44 2.48 -1.51
CA VAL A 418 -6.50 1.34 -0.57
C VAL A 418 -5.19 0.52 -0.62
N ALA A 419 -4.59 0.33 -1.79
CA ALA A 419 -3.27 -0.30 -1.93
C ALA A 419 -2.13 0.61 -1.41
N GLU A 420 -2.19 1.91 -1.71
CA GLU A 420 -1.27 2.95 -1.22
C GLU A 420 -1.31 3.13 0.31
N ALA A 421 -2.35 2.62 0.99
CA ALA A 421 -2.46 2.65 2.45
C ALA A 421 -1.47 1.72 3.18
N GLY A 422 -0.46 1.18 2.48
CA GLY A 422 0.69 0.47 3.05
C GLY A 422 0.38 -0.96 3.49
N ILE A 423 -0.76 -1.51 3.09
CA ILE A 423 -1.14 -2.90 3.33
C ILE A 423 -1.53 -3.51 2.00
N ALA A 424 -0.51 -4.01 1.28
CA ALA A 424 -0.76 -5.12 0.38
C ALA A 424 -1.35 -6.26 1.21
N ALA A 425 -2.45 -6.86 0.76
CA ALA A 425 -2.71 -8.25 1.13
C ALA A 425 -1.47 -9.04 0.67
N THR A 426 -0.91 -9.88 1.55
CA THR A 426 0.23 -10.72 1.16
C THR A 426 -0.19 -11.64 0.02
N ASP A 427 0.66 -11.86 -0.98
CA ASP A 427 0.42 -12.69 -2.20
C ASP A 427 -0.08 -14.13 -1.90
N PHE A 428 -0.04 -14.50 -0.62
CA PHE A 428 -0.57 -15.70 -0.01
C PHE A 428 -1.40 -15.31 1.23
N CYS A 429 -2.67 -15.68 1.25
CA CYS A 429 -3.52 -15.66 2.44
C CYS A 429 -4.25 -17.01 2.55
N ASN A 430 -3.81 -17.89 3.45
CA ASN A 430 -4.22 -19.30 3.49
C ASN A 430 -4.96 -19.68 4.79
N TRP A 431 -6.00 -18.93 5.15
CA TRP A 431 -6.74 -19.14 6.41
C TRP A 431 -7.36 -20.54 6.49
N HIS A 432 -7.75 -21.13 5.35
CA HIS A 432 -8.28 -22.50 5.27
C HIS A 432 -7.29 -23.57 5.77
N GLU A 433 -5.98 -23.32 5.78
CA GLU A 433 -4.97 -24.31 6.17
C GLU A 433 -4.89 -24.57 7.67
N LYS A 434 -5.48 -23.70 8.50
CA LYS A 434 -5.60 -23.96 9.95
C LYS A 434 -6.62 -25.03 10.28
N TYR A 435 -7.60 -25.27 9.41
CA TYR A 435 -8.52 -26.39 9.56
C TYR A 435 -7.98 -27.64 8.85
N THR A 436 -7.38 -28.53 9.64
CA THR A 436 -6.79 -29.81 9.18
C THR A 436 -7.81 -30.96 9.11
N GLY A 437 -9.07 -30.72 9.45
CA GLY A 437 -10.15 -31.71 9.38
C GLY A 437 -10.76 -31.85 7.97
N VAL A 438 -11.75 -32.73 7.86
CA VAL A 438 -12.52 -32.89 6.62
C VAL A 438 -13.57 -31.78 6.53
N TRP A 439 -13.49 -30.96 5.49
CA TRP A 439 -14.53 -29.96 5.20
C TRP A 439 -15.86 -30.67 4.93
N LYS A 440 -16.88 -30.38 5.73
CA LYS A 440 -18.22 -30.94 5.54
C LYS A 440 -18.86 -30.43 4.26
N GLU A 441 -19.68 -31.28 3.66
CA GLU A 441 -20.43 -30.97 2.44
C GLU A 441 -21.85 -30.46 2.74
N TYR A 442 -22.40 -30.76 3.93
CA TYR A 442 -23.67 -30.25 4.45
C TYR A 442 -24.91 -30.56 3.57
N ASP A 443 -24.94 -31.75 2.96
CA ASP A 443 -25.99 -32.30 2.10
C ASP A 443 -26.21 -31.51 0.79
N ASN A 444 -25.28 -30.61 0.45
CA ASN A 444 -25.37 -29.66 -0.66
C ASN A 444 -25.35 -30.31 -2.07
N TYR A 445 -25.06 -31.61 -2.19
CA TYR A 445 -25.31 -32.37 -3.43
C TYR A 445 -26.75 -32.86 -3.58
N ARG A 446 -27.52 -32.94 -2.48
CA ARG A 446 -28.89 -33.48 -2.45
C ARG A 446 -29.95 -32.40 -2.27
N ILE A 447 -29.62 -31.33 -1.54
CA ILE A 447 -30.45 -30.14 -1.32
C ILE A 447 -29.63 -28.87 -1.64
N LYS A 448 -30.27 -27.76 -1.98
CA LYS A 448 -29.57 -26.51 -2.37
C LYS A 448 -29.12 -25.67 -1.16
N SER A 449 -28.43 -26.31 -0.21
CA SER A 449 -27.96 -25.72 1.06
C SER A 449 -26.70 -24.83 0.92
N CYS A 450 -26.31 -24.44 -0.29
CA CYS A 450 -24.99 -23.84 -0.58
C CYS A 450 -24.69 -22.56 0.21
N VAL A 451 -25.69 -21.70 0.42
CA VAL A 451 -25.56 -20.46 1.21
C VAL A 451 -25.26 -20.75 2.69
N PRO A 452 -26.10 -21.47 3.45
CA PRO A 452 -25.77 -21.81 4.84
C PRO A 452 -24.55 -22.74 4.96
N ALA A 453 -24.24 -23.57 3.96
CA ALA A 453 -23.02 -24.36 3.91
C ALA A 453 -21.76 -23.47 3.85
N ALA A 454 -21.73 -22.46 2.98
CA ALA A 454 -20.63 -21.49 2.88
C ALA A 454 -20.43 -20.71 4.20
N ALA A 455 -21.52 -20.30 4.85
CA ALA A 455 -21.44 -19.66 6.17
C ALA A 455 -20.86 -20.61 7.24
N ALA A 456 -21.20 -21.89 7.19
CA ALA A 456 -20.66 -22.90 8.11
C ALA A 456 -19.16 -23.17 7.84
N HIS A 457 -18.69 -23.06 6.58
CA HIS A 457 -17.26 -23.08 6.25
C HIS A 457 -16.53 -21.84 6.77
N LEU A 458 -17.12 -20.64 6.70
CA LEU A 458 -16.56 -19.44 7.32
C LEU A 458 -16.42 -19.58 8.84
N ILE A 459 -17.46 -20.03 9.56
CA ILE A 459 -17.38 -20.28 11.01
C ILE A 459 -16.29 -21.31 11.34
N THR A 460 -16.19 -22.39 10.55
CA THR A 460 -15.14 -23.42 10.70
C THR A 460 -13.74 -22.82 10.47
N CYS A 461 -13.57 -21.99 9.45
CA CYS A 461 -12.32 -21.29 9.15
C CYS A 461 -11.91 -20.34 10.27
N TRP A 462 -12.81 -19.44 10.65
CA TRP A 462 -12.54 -18.41 11.65
C TRP A 462 -12.14 -19.04 12.98
N SER A 463 -12.94 -19.99 13.47
CA SER A 463 -12.66 -20.69 14.72
C SER A 463 -11.39 -21.53 14.68
N ALA A 464 -11.00 -22.11 13.54
CA ALA A 464 -9.71 -22.79 13.39
C ALA A 464 -8.50 -21.84 13.45
N ASN A 465 -8.69 -20.55 13.17
CA ASN A 465 -7.63 -19.55 13.25
C ASN A 465 -7.58 -18.80 14.60
N THR A 466 -8.63 -18.90 15.45
CA THR A 466 -8.75 -18.11 16.70
C THR A 466 -9.00 -18.93 17.96
N LYS A 467 -9.56 -20.14 17.85
CA LYS A 467 -9.89 -21.04 18.98
C LYS A 467 -8.97 -22.27 18.94
N SER A 468 -8.72 -22.89 20.10
CA SER A 468 -7.92 -24.13 20.20
C SER A 468 -8.62 -25.37 19.64
N VAL A 469 -9.95 -25.33 19.49
CA VAL A 469 -10.78 -26.36 18.87
C VAL A 469 -11.67 -25.69 17.83
N PRO A 470 -11.58 -26.06 16.54
CA PRO A 470 -12.45 -25.53 15.48
C PRO A 470 -13.93 -25.85 15.74
N ARG A 471 -14.80 -24.85 15.55
CA ARG A 471 -16.26 -24.99 15.57
C ARG A 471 -16.76 -25.45 14.21
N VAL A 472 -16.78 -26.76 14.01
CA VAL A 472 -17.49 -27.41 12.91
C VAL A 472 -19.00 -27.47 13.26
N LEU A 473 -19.87 -27.21 12.30
CA LEU A 473 -21.33 -27.35 12.50
C LEU A 473 -21.79 -28.79 12.24
N SER A 474 -22.91 -29.16 12.85
CA SER A 474 -23.65 -30.36 12.49
C SER A 474 -24.50 -30.10 11.24
N ASP A 475 -24.76 -31.15 10.48
CA ASP A 475 -25.56 -31.07 9.25
C ASP A 475 -27.02 -30.76 9.58
N GLN A 476 -27.45 -31.09 10.80
CA GLN A 476 -28.73 -30.65 11.37
C GLN A 476 -28.79 -29.13 11.61
N GLU A 477 -27.72 -28.49 12.11
CA GLU A 477 -27.70 -27.03 12.30
C GLU A 477 -27.77 -26.28 10.95
N VAL A 478 -27.02 -26.76 9.94
CA VAL A 478 -27.06 -26.18 8.59
C VAL A 478 -28.43 -26.41 7.93
N LEU A 479 -29.01 -27.60 8.08
CA LEU A 479 -30.36 -27.92 7.60
C LEU A 479 -31.43 -27.08 8.31
N GLN A 480 -31.35 -26.88 9.62
CA GLN A 480 -32.33 -26.07 10.37
C GLN A 480 -32.34 -24.62 9.89
N ALA A 481 -31.16 -24.02 9.69
CA ALA A 481 -31.05 -22.68 9.12
C ALA A 481 -31.54 -22.64 7.65
N TYR A 482 -31.24 -23.66 6.84
CA TYR A 482 -31.77 -23.75 5.47
C TYR A 482 -33.31 -23.77 5.48
N LYS A 483 -33.93 -24.66 6.26
CA LYS A 483 -35.39 -24.76 6.39
C LYS A 483 -36.04 -23.46 6.86
N ALA A 484 -35.40 -22.73 7.77
CA ALA A 484 -35.92 -21.48 8.30
C ALA A 484 -35.99 -20.35 7.25
N VAL A 485 -35.11 -20.35 6.24
CA VAL A 485 -35.02 -19.27 5.25
C VAL A 485 -35.61 -19.65 3.89
N SER A 486 -35.40 -20.88 3.41
CA SER A 486 -35.98 -21.36 2.14
C SER A 486 -37.41 -21.90 2.27
N GLY A 487 -37.86 -22.17 3.49
CA GLY A 487 -39.10 -22.91 3.74
C GLY A 487 -39.02 -24.40 3.40
N TYR A 488 -37.83 -24.94 3.14
CA TYR A 488 -37.64 -26.35 2.75
C TYR A 488 -38.28 -27.31 3.77
N ASP A 489 -39.26 -28.11 3.35
CA ASP A 489 -40.01 -28.99 4.25
C ASP A 489 -39.36 -30.39 4.39
N GLY A 490 -38.62 -30.81 3.37
CA GLY A 490 -38.06 -32.17 3.22
C GLY A 490 -38.42 -32.83 1.89
N ASN A 491 -39.34 -32.24 1.11
CA ASN A 491 -39.93 -32.78 -0.11
C ASN A 491 -39.43 -32.00 -1.34
N SER A 492 -40.30 -31.77 -2.33
CA SER A 492 -39.97 -31.20 -3.64
C SER A 492 -39.82 -29.66 -3.66
N ASN A 493 -39.93 -28.97 -2.53
CA ASN A 493 -39.81 -27.51 -2.46
C ASN A 493 -38.37 -26.98 -2.30
N ASP A 494 -37.36 -27.80 -2.66
CA ASP A 494 -35.96 -27.41 -2.67
C ASP A 494 -35.67 -26.36 -3.76
N VAL A 495 -35.81 -25.08 -3.40
CA VAL A 495 -35.62 -23.93 -4.30
C VAL A 495 -34.28 -23.21 -4.12
N GLY A 496 -33.48 -23.60 -3.12
CA GLY A 496 -32.30 -22.86 -2.69
C GLY A 496 -32.66 -21.72 -1.72
N CYS A 497 -31.69 -20.85 -1.47
CA CYS A 497 -31.80 -19.73 -0.55
C CYS A 497 -31.08 -18.52 -1.15
N LYS A 498 -31.63 -17.30 -0.99
CA LYS A 498 -30.87 -16.09 -1.32
C LYS A 498 -29.83 -15.81 -0.23
N LEU A 499 -28.70 -15.22 -0.61
CA LEU A 499 -27.66 -14.82 0.35
C LEU A 499 -28.14 -13.72 1.29
N GLU A 500 -28.86 -12.71 0.78
CA GLU A 500 -29.41 -11.61 1.60
C GLU A 500 -30.42 -12.12 2.65
N ASP A 501 -31.41 -12.91 2.24
CA ASP A 501 -32.42 -13.47 3.16
C ASP A 501 -31.76 -14.31 4.28
N PHE A 502 -30.74 -15.10 3.94
CA PHE A 502 -29.97 -15.88 4.93
C PHE A 502 -29.15 -14.99 5.87
N LEU A 503 -28.53 -13.93 5.33
CA LEU A 503 -27.74 -13.00 6.13
C LEU A 503 -28.60 -12.17 7.09
N ILE A 504 -29.86 -11.88 6.74
CA ILE A 504 -30.85 -11.30 7.66
C ILE A 504 -31.16 -12.32 8.79
N TYR A 505 -31.47 -13.56 8.43
CA TYR A 505 -31.72 -14.63 9.41
C TYR A 505 -30.54 -14.83 10.39
N TRP A 506 -29.29 -14.82 9.89
CA TRP A 506 -28.08 -14.96 10.73
C TRP A 506 -27.85 -13.73 11.64
N ASP A 507 -28.18 -12.52 11.19
CA ASP A 507 -28.14 -11.30 12.02
C ASP A 507 -29.14 -11.40 13.19
N ASP A 508 -30.39 -11.79 12.89
CA ASP A 508 -31.50 -11.81 13.85
C ASP A 508 -31.47 -13.01 14.81
N ASN A 509 -30.99 -14.18 14.37
CA ASN A 509 -31.10 -15.46 15.10
C ASN A 509 -29.76 -16.09 15.49
N GLY A 510 -28.64 -15.63 14.90
CA GLY A 510 -27.37 -16.36 14.93
C GLY A 510 -27.37 -17.62 14.05
N PHE A 511 -26.21 -18.26 13.91
CA PHE A 511 -26.06 -19.51 13.15
C PHE A 511 -25.01 -20.40 13.82
N GLY A 512 -25.37 -21.65 14.14
CA GLY A 512 -24.50 -22.55 14.93
C GLY A 512 -24.15 -22.00 16.33
N GLY A 513 -24.93 -21.05 16.85
CA GLY A 513 -24.65 -20.31 18.09
C GLY A 513 -23.69 -19.11 17.95
N GLU A 514 -23.21 -18.81 16.73
CA GLU A 514 -22.29 -17.71 16.44
C GLU A 514 -23.02 -16.60 15.66
N SER A 515 -22.76 -15.33 15.95
CA SER A 515 -23.31 -14.16 15.23
C SER A 515 -22.20 -13.34 14.55
N PHE A 516 -22.57 -12.28 13.83
CA PHE A 516 -21.63 -11.30 13.29
C PHE A 516 -21.91 -9.87 13.79
N VAL A 517 -20.91 -9.00 13.64
CA VAL A 517 -20.97 -7.58 14.01
C VAL A 517 -21.40 -6.72 12.81
N ARG A 518 -21.07 -7.15 11.59
CA ARG A 518 -21.42 -6.43 10.36
C ARG A 518 -21.26 -7.30 9.11
N ARG A 519 -22.04 -7.01 8.07
CA ARG A 519 -21.87 -7.52 6.70
C ARG A 519 -21.62 -6.40 5.70
N LEU A 520 -20.98 -6.73 4.57
CA LEU A 520 -20.79 -5.86 3.41
C LEU A 520 -20.92 -6.66 2.12
N PHE A 521 -21.79 -6.21 1.22
CA PHE A 521 -21.81 -6.67 -0.18
C PHE A 521 -20.72 -5.93 -0.97
N ILE A 522 -19.80 -6.68 -1.59
CA ILE A 522 -18.83 -6.17 -2.58
C ILE A 522 -19.59 -5.95 -3.88
N LYS A 523 -19.75 -4.68 -4.28
CA LYS A 523 -20.62 -4.27 -5.41
C LYS A 523 -20.03 -4.54 -6.79
N LYS A 524 -18.73 -4.75 -6.90
CA LYS A 524 -18.04 -4.96 -8.18
C LYS A 524 -17.32 -6.31 -8.22
N LYS A 525 -17.40 -6.98 -9.36
CA LYS A 525 -16.68 -8.23 -9.66
C LYS A 525 -15.19 -7.94 -9.90
N ILE A 526 -14.45 -7.51 -8.87
CA ILE A 526 -13.02 -7.21 -8.96
C ILE A 526 -12.27 -8.03 -7.92
N ALA A 527 -11.30 -8.82 -8.37
CA ALA A 527 -10.60 -9.79 -7.54
C ALA A 527 -9.89 -9.14 -6.35
N SER A 528 -9.18 -8.03 -6.56
CA SER A 528 -8.42 -7.38 -5.49
C SER A 528 -9.29 -6.86 -4.33
N VAL A 529 -10.54 -6.48 -4.59
CA VAL A 529 -11.48 -6.12 -3.53
C VAL A 529 -11.89 -7.35 -2.70
N LEU A 530 -11.99 -8.52 -3.34
CA LEU A 530 -12.22 -9.78 -2.65
C LEU A 530 -10.96 -10.26 -1.88
N GLU A 531 -9.75 -10.09 -2.42
CA GLU A 531 -8.49 -10.36 -1.70
C GLU A 531 -8.43 -9.64 -0.35
N TYR A 532 -8.71 -8.33 -0.34
CA TYR A 532 -8.79 -7.54 0.90
C TYR A 532 -9.88 -8.04 1.86
N GLY A 533 -11.02 -8.49 1.33
CA GLY A 533 -12.08 -9.14 2.10
C GLY A 533 -11.60 -10.41 2.80
N VAL A 534 -10.96 -11.30 2.05
CA VAL A 534 -10.42 -12.57 2.56
C VAL A 534 -9.29 -12.32 3.56
N TYR A 535 -8.36 -11.40 3.28
CA TYR A 535 -7.22 -11.09 4.14
C TYR A 535 -7.64 -10.46 5.49
N TRP A 536 -8.49 -9.43 5.47
CA TRP A 536 -8.88 -8.76 6.73
C TRP A 536 -9.94 -9.53 7.53
N PHE A 537 -10.86 -10.24 6.88
CA PHE A 537 -12.05 -10.81 7.53
C PHE A 537 -12.11 -12.35 7.52
N GLY A 538 -11.03 -13.02 7.08
CA GLY A 538 -10.89 -14.48 7.15
C GLY A 538 -11.64 -15.25 6.06
N GLY A 539 -12.33 -14.54 5.18
CA GLY A 539 -13.03 -15.10 4.03
C GLY A 539 -14.23 -14.26 3.59
N ALA A 540 -14.92 -14.74 2.57
CA ALA A 540 -16.15 -14.18 2.04
C ALA A 540 -17.11 -15.27 1.56
N MET A 541 -18.41 -14.99 1.57
CA MET A 541 -19.42 -15.77 0.85
C MET A 541 -19.49 -15.25 -0.58
N VAL A 542 -19.41 -16.13 -1.58
CA VAL A 542 -19.38 -15.75 -3.00
C VAL A 542 -20.45 -16.54 -3.74
N GLY A 543 -21.47 -15.84 -4.24
CA GLY A 543 -22.47 -16.34 -5.17
C GLY A 543 -21.91 -16.34 -6.60
N LEU A 544 -22.07 -17.45 -7.30
CA LEU A 544 -21.50 -17.71 -8.63
C LEU A 544 -22.61 -18.16 -9.59
N GLN A 545 -22.62 -17.58 -10.79
CA GLN A 545 -23.30 -18.08 -11.98
C GLN A 545 -22.50 -19.26 -12.55
N MET A 546 -22.48 -20.38 -11.82
CA MET A 546 -21.64 -21.56 -12.04
C MET A 546 -22.02 -22.34 -13.31
N PRO A 547 -21.12 -22.49 -14.30
CA PRO A 547 -21.33 -23.42 -15.39
C PRO A 547 -21.30 -24.89 -14.94
N SER A 548 -22.22 -25.70 -15.44
CA SER A 548 -22.30 -27.14 -15.14
C SER A 548 -21.01 -27.91 -15.41
N HIS A 549 -20.21 -27.45 -16.39
CA HIS A 549 -19.00 -28.14 -16.82
C HIS A 549 -17.78 -27.92 -15.89
N VAL A 550 -17.79 -26.91 -15.02
CA VAL A 550 -16.72 -26.66 -14.03
C VAL A 550 -17.05 -27.15 -12.63
N GLU A 551 -18.33 -27.30 -12.27
CA GLU A 551 -18.83 -27.69 -10.94
C GLU A 551 -18.16 -28.94 -10.32
N ALA A 552 -17.78 -29.91 -11.17
CA ALA A 552 -17.08 -31.12 -10.76
C ALA A 552 -15.55 -30.94 -10.56
N GLN A 553 -14.94 -29.93 -11.19
CA GLN A 553 -13.49 -29.75 -11.29
C GLN A 553 -12.87 -29.23 -9.98
N ALA A 554 -11.59 -29.58 -9.74
CA ALA A 554 -10.80 -29.07 -8.60
C ALA A 554 -10.19 -27.67 -8.84
N LYS A 555 -10.32 -27.16 -10.08
CA LYS A 555 -9.84 -25.86 -10.52
C LYS A 555 -10.93 -25.22 -11.37
N TRP A 556 -11.24 -23.95 -11.14
CA TRP A 556 -12.21 -23.18 -11.93
C TRP A 556 -11.47 -22.09 -12.70
N GLU A 557 -11.54 -22.17 -14.02
CA GLU A 557 -10.92 -21.23 -14.97
C GLU A 557 -11.95 -20.84 -16.03
N VAL A 558 -11.79 -19.66 -16.63
CA VAL A 558 -12.65 -19.23 -17.74
C VAL A 558 -12.45 -20.20 -18.90
N PRO A 559 -13.51 -20.82 -19.44
CA PRO A 559 -13.39 -21.73 -20.57
C PRO A 559 -12.93 -20.98 -21.84
N PRO A 560 -12.26 -21.66 -22.79
CA PRO A 560 -11.98 -21.09 -24.10
C PRO A 560 -13.26 -20.57 -24.78
N ALA A 561 -13.19 -19.39 -25.40
CA ALA A 561 -14.36 -18.59 -25.83
C ALA A 561 -15.27 -19.22 -26.90
N ASN A 562 -14.98 -20.43 -27.38
CA ASN A 562 -15.84 -21.24 -28.24
C ASN A 562 -16.84 -22.10 -27.45
N LEU A 563 -16.63 -22.32 -26.14
CA LEU A 563 -17.60 -22.95 -25.25
C LEU A 563 -18.60 -21.89 -24.78
N LYS A 564 -19.86 -22.00 -25.24
CA LYS A 564 -20.98 -21.24 -24.68
C LYS A 564 -21.67 -22.06 -23.60
N ASP A 565 -21.65 -21.55 -22.38
CA ASP A 565 -22.37 -22.15 -21.26
C ASP A 565 -23.88 -22.07 -21.49
N LYS A 566 -24.50 -23.23 -21.75
CA LYS A 566 -25.95 -23.38 -21.88
C LYS A 566 -26.63 -23.63 -20.53
N ASP A 567 -25.91 -24.30 -19.63
CA ASP A 567 -26.40 -24.73 -18.33
C ASP A 567 -25.64 -24.00 -17.22
N ILE A 568 -26.18 -22.85 -16.81
CA ILE A 568 -25.69 -22.03 -15.70
C ILE A 568 -26.56 -22.29 -14.48
N LYS A 569 -25.94 -22.60 -13.33
CA LYS A 569 -26.59 -22.75 -12.02
C LYS A 569 -26.18 -21.59 -11.11
N LEU A 570 -27.04 -21.20 -10.18
CA LEU A 570 -26.62 -20.34 -9.05
C LEU A 570 -26.04 -21.23 -7.94
N HIS A 571 -24.86 -20.88 -7.43
CA HIS A 571 -24.16 -21.64 -6.38
C HIS A 571 -23.38 -20.70 -5.45
N CYS A 572 -23.40 -20.95 -4.14
CA CYS A 572 -22.64 -20.17 -3.16
C CYS A 572 -21.46 -20.97 -2.60
N VAL A 573 -20.31 -20.32 -2.44
CA VAL A 573 -19.07 -20.90 -1.89
C VAL A 573 -18.46 -19.99 -0.82
N ALA A 574 -17.65 -20.58 0.06
CA ALA A 574 -16.81 -19.82 0.98
C ALA A 574 -15.42 -19.64 0.37
N VAL A 575 -15.02 -18.42 0.00
CA VAL A 575 -13.63 -18.12 -0.34
C VAL A 575 -12.87 -17.86 0.95
N LEU A 576 -11.85 -18.70 1.22
CA LEU A 576 -11.10 -18.75 2.48
C LEU A 576 -9.59 -18.54 2.28
N GLY A 577 -9.15 -18.24 1.05
CA GLY A 577 -7.77 -17.88 0.79
C GLY A 577 -7.51 -17.29 -0.60
N CYS A 578 -6.28 -16.80 -0.77
CA CYS A 578 -5.71 -16.22 -1.97
C CYS A 578 -4.27 -16.74 -2.15
N VAL A 579 -3.91 -17.15 -3.36
CA VAL A 579 -2.59 -17.70 -3.72
C VAL A 579 -2.28 -17.31 -5.16
N SER A 580 -1.40 -16.32 -5.35
CA SER A 580 -1.15 -15.75 -6.69
C SER A 580 -2.50 -15.37 -7.36
N ASN A 581 -2.71 -15.64 -8.64
CA ASN A 581 -3.94 -15.29 -9.38
C ASN A 581 -5.16 -16.21 -9.10
N TYR A 582 -5.24 -16.81 -7.91
CA TYR A 582 -6.28 -17.78 -7.53
C TYR A 582 -6.83 -17.56 -6.12
N PHE A 583 -8.15 -17.62 -6.01
CA PHE A 583 -8.88 -17.81 -4.76
C PHE A 583 -8.92 -19.29 -4.39
N ILE A 584 -8.83 -19.59 -3.09
CA ILE A 584 -9.12 -20.93 -2.56
C ILE A 584 -10.53 -20.92 -1.97
N ALA A 585 -11.44 -21.63 -2.63
CA ALA A 585 -12.83 -21.77 -2.23
C ALA A 585 -13.10 -23.14 -1.60
N ILE A 586 -14.06 -23.21 -0.68
CA ILE A 586 -14.69 -24.46 -0.24
C ILE A 586 -16.06 -24.57 -0.91
N SER A 587 -16.28 -25.70 -1.58
CA SER A 587 -17.50 -26.01 -2.31
C SER A 587 -17.86 -27.49 -2.12
N CYS A 588 -19.04 -27.78 -1.58
CA CYS A 588 -19.53 -29.14 -1.29
C CYS A 588 -18.46 -30.03 -0.61
N GLY A 589 -17.84 -29.52 0.47
CA GLY A 589 -16.81 -30.22 1.25
C GLY A 589 -15.44 -30.37 0.58
N ARG A 590 -15.22 -29.78 -0.61
CA ARG A 590 -13.97 -29.86 -1.37
C ARG A 590 -13.28 -28.49 -1.44
N LYS A 591 -11.95 -28.49 -1.39
CA LYS A 591 -11.13 -27.31 -1.74
C LYS A 591 -11.08 -27.17 -3.26
N VAL A 592 -11.24 -25.96 -3.77
CA VAL A 592 -11.20 -25.63 -5.21
C VAL A 592 -10.35 -24.38 -5.43
N SER A 593 -9.50 -24.38 -6.46
CA SER A 593 -8.74 -23.20 -6.87
C SER A 593 -9.47 -22.44 -7.98
N MET A 594 -10.03 -21.28 -7.66
CA MET A 594 -10.83 -20.44 -8.57
C MET A 594 -9.98 -19.27 -9.09
N SER A 595 -9.75 -19.18 -10.41
CA SER A 595 -8.94 -18.09 -10.97
C SER A 595 -9.65 -16.74 -10.84
N TYR A 596 -8.86 -15.66 -10.78
CA TYR A 596 -9.42 -14.31 -10.69
C TYR A 596 -10.31 -13.98 -11.89
N ALA A 597 -9.90 -14.33 -13.12
CA ALA A 597 -10.74 -14.18 -14.30
C ALA A 597 -12.07 -14.98 -14.23
N PHE A 598 -12.08 -16.16 -13.58
CA PHE A 598 -13.33 -16.92 -13.38
C PHE A 598 -14.26 -16.20 -12.39
N TYR A 599 -13.70 -15.72 -11.26
CA TYR A 599 -14.45 -14.92 -10.30
C TYR A 599 -15.03 -13.65 -10.95
N GLU A 600 -14.21 -12.87 -11.65
CA GLU A 600 -14.63 -11.60 -12.23
C GLU A 600 -15.70 -11.76 -13.33
N LEU A 601 -15.69 -12.89 -14.05
CA LEU A 601 -16.73 -13.25 -15.02
C LEU A 601 -18.03 -13.72 -14.33
N TYR A 602 -17.94 -14.76 -13.50
CA TYR A 602 -19.10 -15.54 -13.01
C TYR A 602 -19.61 -15.15 -11.62
N ASN A 603 -18.94 -14.29 -10.85
CA ASN A 603 -19.48 -13.75 -9.57
C ASN A 603 -20.81 -13.04 -9.79
N ASP A 604 -21.82 -13.37 -9.00
CA ASP A 604 -23.13 -12.70 -9.00
C ASP A 604 -23.20 -11.70 -7.85
N GLU A 605 -22.87 -12.17 -6.65
CA GLU A 605 -22.83 -11.41 -5.41
C GLU A 605 -21.68 -11.90 -4.52
N SER A 606 -21.03 -11.00 -3.77
CA SER A 606 -19.99 -11.36 -2.82
C SER A 606 -20.18 -10.61 -1.51
N VAL A 607 -20.12 -11.32 -0.38
CA VAL A 607 -20.35 -10.76 0.95
C VAL A 607 -19.19 -11.07 1.90
N VAL A 608 -18.66 -10.01 2.50
CA VAL A 608 -17.70 -10.06 3.59
C VAL A 608 -18.45 -9.91 4.91
N VAL A 609 -18.15 -10.78 5.88
CA VAL A 609 -18.80 -10.82 7.19
C VAL A 609 -17.76 -10.65 8.30
N LEU A 610 -17.94 -9.60 9.12
CA LEU A 610 -17.09 -9.32 10.28
C LEU A 610 -17.72 -9.98 11.52
N SER A 611 -17.25 -11.17 11.89
CA SER A 611 -17.68 -11.87 13.11
C SER A 611 -16.68 -11.75 14.25
N ASN A 612 -17.17 -11.76 15.49
CA ASN A 612 -16.33 -11.87 16.69
C ASN A 612 -15.56 -13.21 16.74
N VAL A 613 -16.01 -14.24 16.03
CA VAL A 613 -15.28 -15.52 15.88
C VAL A 613 -13.94 -15.32 15.16
N TRP A 614 -13.82 -14.28 14.34
CA TRP A 614 -12.56 -13.91 13.67
C TRP A 614 -11.57 -13.15 14.57
N LEU A 615 -11.94 -12.86 15.82
CA LEU A 615 -11.05 -12.28 16.82
C LEU A 615 -10.46 -13.37 17.72
N LYS A 616 -9.17 -13.27 18.00
CA LYS A 616 -8.49 -14.01 19.06
C LYS A 616 -8.90 -13.45 20.43
N ALA A 617 -8.50 -14.13 21.51
CA ALA A 617 -8.78 -13.69 22.89
C ALA A 617 -8.17 -12.32 23.29
N ASP A 618 -7.24 -11.77 22.50
CA ASP A 618 -6.66 -10.43 22.68
C ASP A 618 -7.44 -9.32 21.93
N GLY A 619 -8.51 -9.67 21.20
CA GLY A 619 -9.30 -8.74 20.39
C GLY A 619 -8.73 -8.41 19.00
N GLN A 620 -7.66 -9.09 18.58
CA GLN A 620 -7.05 -8.95 17.24
C GLN A 620 -7.45 -10.10 16.31
N SER A 621 -7.55 -9.84 15.00
CA SER A 621 -7.67 -10.90 13.98
C SER A 621 -6.39 -11.73 13.82
N PRO A 622 -6.45 -12.87 13.13
CA PRO A 622 -5.30 -13.55 12.54
C PRO A 622 -4.43 -12.65 11.64
N SER A 623 -5.01 -11.67 10.96
CA SER A 623 -4.31 -10.59 10.24
C SER A 623 -3.80 -9.43 11.12
N ASN A 624 -3.88 -9.58 12.45
CA ASN A 624 -3.43 -8.64 13.49
C ASN A 624 -4.10 -7.25 13.44
N GLU A 625 -5.35 -7.19 12.96
CA GLU A 625 -6.18 -5.99 12.97
C GLU A 625 -7.19 -6.06 14.13
N SER A 626 -7.40 -4.95 14.86
CA SER A 626 -8.40 -4.89 15.93
C SER A 626 -9.82 -4.70 15.37
N LEU A 627 -10.86 -5.09 16.12
CA LEU A 627 -12.27 -4.92 15.71
C LEU A 627 -12.61 -3.48 15.26
N ALA A 628 -12.03 -2.47 15.91
CA ALA A 628 -12.22 -1.07 15.55
C ALA A 628 -11.60 -0.73 14.18
N LEU A 629 -10.41 -1.29 13.88
CA LEU A 629 -9.73 -1.06 12.61
C LEU A 629 -10.35 -1.91 11.49
N LEU A 630 -10.75 -3.17 11.75
CA LEU A 630 -11.57 -3.97 10.83
C LEU A 630 -12.89 -3.26 10.47
N THR A 631 -13.56 -2.65 11.45
CA THR A 631 -14.77 -1.84 11.20
C THR A 631 -14.48 -0.62 10.32
N LYS A 632 -13.27 -0.06 10.37
CA LYS A 632 -12.80 0.99 9.46
C LYS A 632 -12.49 0.44 8.07
N ARG A 633 -11.78 -0.70 7.95
CA ARG A 633 -11.53 -1.39 6.66
C ARG A 633 -12.83 -1.70 5.93
N LEU A 634 -13.82 -2.26 6.62
CA LEU A 634 -15.12 -2.60 6.05
C LEU A 634 -15.88 -1.36 5.56
N LYS A 635 -15.71 -0.20 6.23
CA LYS A 635 -16.25 1.08 5.74
C LYS A 635 -15.51 1.57 4.51
N GLN A 636 -14.18 1.40 4.43
CA GLN A 636 -13.37 1.78 3.27
C GLN A 636 -13.73 0.94 2.03
N MET A 637 -13.89 -0.37 2.19
CA MET A 637 -14.33 -1.28 1.13
C MET A 637 -15.75 -0.98 0.59
N ASN A 638 -16.59 -0.24 1.33
CA ASN A 638 -17.93 0.17 0.87
C ASN A 638 -17.92 1.49 0.06
N VAL A 639 -16.76 2.16 -0.06
CA VAL A 639 -16.55 3.36 -0.90
C VAL A 639 -15.93 2.99 -2.27
N VAL A 640 -15.72 1.68 -2.47
CA VAL A 640 -15.21 0.98 -3.65
C VAL A 640 -16.40 0.27 -4.31
#